data_AF-A0A1F7J4M6-F1
#
_entry.id   AF-A0A1F7J4M6-F1
#
_cell.length_a   1.000
_cell.length_b   1.000
_cell.length_c   1.000
_cell.angle_alpha   90.00
_cell.angle_beta   90.00
_cell.angle_gamma   90.00
#
_symmetry.space_group_name_H-M   'P 1'
#
loop_
_entity.id
_entity.type
_entity.pdbx_description
1 polymer ?
#
loop_
_entity_poly.entity_id
_entity_poly.type
_entity_poly.pdbx_seq_one_letter_code
_entity_poly.pdbx_strand_id
1 'polypeptide(L)'
;MIWVDREANRIAKRELPLEWVDDMKTPSGRIHVGSLRGVVIHDLLYKALLDAGAKTKFTYVFDDHDPMDAIPSYLDKKKWEKYSGLQLFNVPSPEPGFKSFADYYAKEFISVFNSINCHPEIIWGSDLYKSGKMNDVITEILNNVNFVKTIYEKMYKKKLPKDWYPFNPVCENCKKIGTTKVFKWDGKYVHYRCELDMVVWAKGCGHEGKISPFDGNGKLTWKVEWAAKWKVIGITVEGAGKDHMSAGGSHDIASEICRKVLHYPIPHPVTYEFFIIGGKKMSSSKGLGSSSKEVSQILPPELLRFLMVRTPIERTIDFQPEGDTIPSLFDEYDRCLAAYFDKLENKIPEGKTGEVLNDFARIAELSEVRPLPKKRLFLPRFRTVASHARTKGDVLTFFEEQKGSKLTAEEREILEERVVYAQVYLKNYANPEDKIQLTKDSPKDLTIKQKDFLNKLAENIEKKKDPSREDLQQIVFDTLKRNSFQAKEVFSAFYKALLGREHGPKAADLILEFGIDKVVARLKDINIAKNNSTTTSKSSFTNKISKKIFSIDSRLKKTYPSIHIGVAIIKNVRIEKASAELKKRTDAFIKQHGNLTNEILSAYPEIQSYRKLYKATGIDWHSRRPSPEALLRRIALKKGLYSVNNVVDAYNLVVMNSKVSVGAFDLDNISFPTILRFAKKDEKILLLGDKVETTYKEGEIAYFDKKGGYNIDFNYRDAQRTAVTEKTKSLYINVDGVFDITKRQVENALQDSIRQILQYAGGTVETVAVI
;
A
#
# COMPACT_ATOMS: atom_id res chain seq x y z
N MET A 1 -10.18 -29.44 1.96
CA MET A 1 -10.90 -29.15 0.70
C MET A 1 -10.97 -27.65 0.52
N ILE A 2 -10.37 -27.17 -0.55
CA ILE A 2 -10.23 -25.76 -0.89
C ILE A 2 -11.59 -25.13 -1.17
N TRP A 3 -11.71 -23.83 -0.90
CA TRP A 3 -12.98 -23.10 -1.01
C TRP A 3 -13.65 -23.27 -2.38
N VAL A 4 -12.88 -23.25 -3.47
CA VAL A 4 -13.41 -23.31 -4.84
C VAL A 4 -14.03 -24.66 -5.16
N ASP A 5 -13.41 -25.76 -4.74
CA ASP A 5 -13.95 -27.11 -4.96
C ASP A 5 -15.25 -27.29 -4.18
N ARG A 6 -15.31 -26.79 -2.93
CA ARG A 6 -16.55 -26.82 -2.13
C ARG A 6 -17.66 -26.01 -2.81
N GLU A 7 -17.30 -24.85 -3.37
CA GLU A 7 -18.26 -23.93 -3.97
C GLU A 7 -18.79 -24.45 -5.31
N ALA A 8 -17.91 -24.98 -6.16
CA ALA A 8 -18.29 -25.63 -7.41
C ALA A 8 -19.22 -26.82 -7.15
N ASN A 9 -18.91 -27.68 -6.17
CA ASN A 9 -19.79 -28.79 -5.78
C ASN A 9 -21.16 -28.33 -5.26
N ARG A 10 -21.24 -27.15 -4.61
CA ARG A 10 -22.51 -26.58 -4.17
C ARG A 10 -23.32 -26.06 -5.34
N ILE A 11 -22.68 -25.38 -6.28
CA ILE A 11 -23.30 -24.80 -7.47
C ILE A 11 -23.76 -25.91 -8.44
N ALA A 12 -22.94 -26.94 -8.67
CA ALA A 12 -23.25 -28.04 -9.58
C ALA A 12 -24.55 -28.79 -9.20
N LYS A 13 -24.91 -28.83 -7.91
CA LYS A 13 -26.18 -29.40 -7.41
C LYS A 13 -27.44 -28.68 -7.88
N ARG A 14 -27.31 -27.49 -8.49
CA ARG A 14 -28.45 -26.76 -9.07
C ARG A 14 -28.93 -27.37 -10.38
N GLU A 15 -28.09 -28.19 -11.04
CA GLU A 15 -28.39 -28.89 -12.29
C GLU A 15 -28.94 -27.96 -13.39
N LEU A 16 -28.42 -26.74 -13.46
CA LEU A 16 -28.78 -25.81 -14.53
C LEU A 16 -28.29 -26.35 -15.88
N PRO A 17 -29.04 -26.12 -16.98
CA PRO A 17 -28.62 -26.55 -18.32
C PRO A 17 -27.27 -25.98 -18.76
N LEU A 18 -26.90 -24.83 -18.19
CA LEU A 18 -25.62 -24.18 -18.36
C LEU A 18 -25.33 -23.33 -17.13
N GLU A 19 -24.15 -23.52 -16.57
CA GLU A 19 -23.56 -22.57 -15.63
C GLU A 19 -22.74 -21.53 -16.39
N TRP A 20 -23.03 -20.26 -16.18
CA TRP A 20 -22.37 -19.15 -16.86
C TRP A 20 -21.68 -18.27 -15.84
N VAL A 21 -20.36 -18.41 -15.76
CA VAL A 21 -19.48 -17.61 -14.92
C VAL A 21 -19.07 -16.36 -15.69
N ASP A 22 -19.18 -15.19 -15.06
CA ASP A 22 -18.77 -13.91 -15.66
C ASP A 22 -18.02 -13.02 -14.65
N ASP A 23 -17.29 -12.04 -15.18
CA ASP A 23 -16.73 -10.90 -14.47
C ASP A 23 -16.66 -9.71 -15.45
N MET A 24 -16.63 -8.49 -14.95
CA MET A 24 -16.71 -7.30 -15.79
C MET A 24 -15.86 -6.14 -15.32
N LYS A 25 -15.36 -5.36 -16.28
CA LYS A 25 -14.54 -4.18 -15.99
C LYS A 25 -14.61 -3.10 -17.05
N THR A 26 -14.73 -1.86 -16.59
CA THR A 26 -14.54 -0.66 -17.42
C THR A 26 -13.05 -0.44 -17.75
N PRO A 27 -12.63 -0.42 -19.02
CA PRO A 27 -11.25 -0.16 -19.44
C PRO A 27 -10.94 1.35 -19.50
N SER A 28 -11.12 2.06 -18.38
CA SER A 28 -10.92 3.52 -18.25
C SER A 28 -9.46 3.95 -18.00
N GLY A 29 -8.51 3.04 -18.22
CA GLY A 29 -7.08 3.20 -17.99
C GLY A 29 -6.46 1.85 -17.66
N ARG A 30 -5.15 1.82 -17.35
CA ARG A 30 -4.45 0.62 -16.87
C ARG A 30 -5.24 -0.08 -15.76
N ILE A 31 -5.60 -1.33 -15.99
CA ILE A 31 -6.43 -2.11 -15.07
C ILE A 31 -5.55 -2.62 -13.92
N HIS A 32 -5.94 -2.31 -12.68
CA HIS A 32 -5.13 -2.64 -11.49
C HIS A 32 -5.17 -4.14 -11.15
N VAL A 33 -4.13 -4.63 -10.47
CA VAL A 33 -3.99 -6.06 -10.11
C VAL A 33 -5.15 -6.58 -9.25
N GLY A 34 -5.83 -5.72 -8.49
CA GLY A 34 -7.06 -6.11 -7.78
C GLY A 34 -8.20 -6.58 -8.68
N SER A 35 -8.29 -6.09 -9.93
CA SER A 35 -9.28 -6.62 -10.90
C SER A 35 -8.83 -7.98 -11.45
N LEU A 36 -7.51 -8.19 -11.57
CA LEU A 36 -6.93 -9.48 -11.97
C LEU A 36 -7.30 -10.59 -10.98
N ARG A 37 -7.40 -10.26 -9.67
CA ARG A 37 -7.88 -11.20 -8.65
C ARG A 37 -9.29 -11.71 -8.95
N GLY A 38 -10.19 -10.84 -9.40
CA GLY A 38 -11.54 -11.22 -9.85
C GLY A 38 -11.46 -12.24 -10.98
N VAL A 39 -10.69 -11.94 -12.02
CA VAL A 39 -10.49 -12.85 -13.17
C VAL A 39 -10.03 -14.23 -12.72
N VAL A 40 -9.04 -14.32 -11.82
CA VAL A 40 -8.53 -15.59 -11.30
C VAL A 40 -9.59 -16.34 -10.49
N ILE A 41 -10.36 -15.65 -9.65
CA ILE A 41 -11.42 -16.28 -8.84
C ILE A 41 -12.50 -16.90 -9.73
N HIS A 42 -12.92 -16.20 -10.77
CA HIS A 42 -13.91 -16.69 -11.73
C HIS A 42 -13.36 -17.82 -12.60
N ASP A 43 -12.11 -17.72 -13.05
CA ASP A 43 -11.43 -18.81 -13.77
C ASP A 43 -11.30 -20.09 -12.92
N LEU A 44 -10.94 -19.95 -11.64
CA LEU A 44 -10.89 -21.06 -10.70
C LEU A 44 -12.25 -21.74 -10.55
N LEU A 45 -13.31 -20.95 -10.38
CA LEU A 45 -14.65 -21.49 -10.21
C LEU A 45 -15.17 -22.15 -11.49
N TYR A 46 -14.90 -21.55 -12.65
CA TYR A 46 -15.18 -22.15 -13.96
C TYR A 46 -14.52 -23.52 -14.10
N LYS A 47 -13.21 -23.62 -13.86
CA LYS A 47 -12.46 -24.89 -13.96
C LYS A 47 -12.94 -25.92 -12.94
N ALA A 48 -13.21 -25.50 -11.70
CA ALA A 48 -13.73 -26.39 -10.68
C ALA A 48 -15.16 -26.88 -10.97
N LEU A 49 -15.99 -26.08 -11.64
CA LEU A 49 -17.32 -26.49 -12.10
C LEU A 49 -17.24 -27.54 -13.22
N LEU A 50 -16.30 -27.39 -14.14
CA LEU A 50 -16.01 -28.42 -15.15
C LEU A 50 -15.52 -29.71 -14.49
N ASP A 51 -14.61 -29.63 -13.51
CA ASP A 51 -14.15 -30.78 -12.72
C ASP A 51 -15.30 -31.47 -11.98
N ALA A 52 -16.30 -30.69 -11.53
CA ALA A 52 -17.52 -31.19 -10.88
C ALA A 52 -18.58 -31.73 -11.86
N GLY A 53 -18.30 -31.74 -13.17
CA GLY A 53 -19.18 -32.28 -14.21
C GLY A 53 -20.29 -31.33 -14.68
N ALA A 54 -20.30 -30.07 -14.27
CA ALA A 54 -21.26 -29.09 -14.75
C ALA A 54 -20.92 -28.63 -16.17
N LYS A 55 -21.94 -28.41 -17.01
CA LYS A 55 -21.75 -27.71 -18.29
C LYS A 55 -21.55 -26.23 -17.98
N THR A 56 -20.37 -25.68 -18.27
CA THR A 56 -20.02 -24.32 -17.84
C THR A 56 -19.41 -23.48 -18.96
N LYS A 57 -19.71 -22.18 -18.97
CA LYS A 57 -19.06 -21.13 -19.78
C LYS A 57 -18.38 -20.10 -18.87
N PHE A 58 -17.34 -19.48 -19.38
CA PHE A 58 -16.66 -18.36 -18.73
C PHE A 58 -16.50 -17.18 -19.69
N THR A 59 -17.09 -16.04 -19.34
CA THR A 59 -16.99 -14.79 -20.10
C THR A 59 -16.35 -13.68 -19.28
N TYR A 60 -15.91 -12.62 -19.98
CA TYR A 60 -15.46 -11.38 -19.36
C TYR A 60 -15.97 -10.18 -20.16
N VAL A 61 -16.71 -9.29 -19.49
CA VAL A 61 -17.28 -8.10 -20.14
C VAL A 61 -16.37 -6.90 -19.96
N PHE A 62 -15.97 -6.27 -21.07
CA PHE A 62 -15.35 -4.94 -21.04
C PHE A 62 -16.40 -3.85 -21.24
N ASP A 63 -16.55 -2.97 -20.24
CA ASP A 63 -17.50 -1.86 -20.26
C ASP A 63 -17.00 -0.62 -21.01
N ASP A 64 -16.68 -0.81 -22.28
CA ASP A 64 -16.18 0.22 -23.19
C ASP A 64 -17.23 1.29 -23.56
N HIS A 65 -18.53 1.03 -23.33
CA HIS A 65 -19.63 1.98 -23.53
C HIS A 65 -19.75 3.02 -22.41
N ASP A 66 -19.02 2.86 -21.29
CA ASP A 66 -18.98 3.86 -20.22
C ASP A 66 -18.39 5.19 -20.68
N PRO A 67 -18.81 6.32 -20.08
CA PRO A 67 -18.18 7.60 -20.34
C PRO A 67 -16.75 7.65 -19.79
N MET A 68 -15.87 8.39 -20.47
CA MET A 68 -14.61 8.84 -19.89
C MET A 68 -14.89 9.86 -18.78
N ASP A 69 -14.94 9.38 -17.53
CA ASP A 69 -15.31 10.14 -16.33
C ASP A 69 -14.11 10.69 -15.55
N ALA A 70 -12.91 10.22 -15.88
CA ALA A 70 -11.65 10.74 -15.37
C ALA A 70 -10.53 10.54 -16.39
N ILE A 71 -9.43 11.26 -16.20
CA ILE A 71 -8.22 11.13 -16.99
C ILE A 71 -7.16 10.49 -16.09
N PRO A 72 -6.60 9.33 -16.46
CA PRO A 72 -5.51 8.71 -15.72
C PRO A 72 -4.33 9.67 -15.51
N SER A 73 -3.73 9.64 -14.33
CA SER A 73 -2.68 10.58 -13.88
C SER A 73 -1.40 10.56 -14.74
N TYR A 74 -1.13 9.45 -15.42
CA TYR A 74 0.00 9.26 -16.33
C TYR A 74 -0.27 9.78 -17.76
N LEU A 75 -1.46 10.32 -18.02
CA LEU A 75 -1.81 10.96 -19.29
C LEU A 75 -1.87 12.48 -19.17
N ASP A 76 -1.49 13.18 -20.24
CA ASP A 76 -1.56 14.65 -20.28
C ASP A 76 -3.00 15.15 -20.26
N LYS A 77 -3.43 15.70 -19.11
CA LYS A 77 -4.77 16.24 -18.92
C LYS A 77 -5.22 17.17 -20.06
N LYS A 78 -4.37 18.07 -20.55
CA LYS A 78 -4.76 19.04 -21.60
C LYS A 78 -5.07 18.36 -22.93
N LYS A 79 -4.35 17.29 -23.26
CA LYS A 79 -4.58 16.50 -24.47
C LYS A 79 -5.90 15.74 -24.41
N TRP A 80 -6.24 15.22 -23.24
CA TRP A 80 -7.32 14.23 -23.06
C TRP A 80 -8.65 14.82 -22.59
N GLU A 81 -8.68 15.98 -21.93
CA GLU A 81 -9.90 16.56 -21.34
C GLU A 81 -11.01 16.87 -22.34
N LYS A 82 -10.67 17.09 -23.61
CA LYS A 82 -11.67 17.31 -24.68
C LYS A 82 -12.55 16.08 -24.95
N TYR A 83 -12.10 14.88 -24.56
CA TYR A 83 -12.84 13.63 -24.73
C TYR A 83 -13.71 13.26 -23.52
N SER A 84 -13.62 14.00 -22.41
CA SER A 84 -14.41 13.72 -21.22
C SER A 84 -15.91 13.66 -21.52
N GLY A 85 -16.56 12.58 -21.06
CA GLY A 85 -17.99 12.32 -21.28
C GLY A 85 -18.35 11.62 -22.59
N LEU A 86 -17.41 11.40 -23.50
CA LEU A 86 -17.58 10.46 -24.61
C LEU A 86 -17.46 9.01 -24.10
N GLN A 87 -18.07 8.06 -24.80
CA GLN A 87 -17.89 6.63 -24.53
C GLN A 87 -16.43 6.23 -24.76
N LEU A 88 -15.87 5.38 -23.91
CA LEU A 88 -14.46 4.96 -23.98
C LEU A 88 -14.09 4.30 -25.33
N PHE A 89 -15.02 3.60 -25.98
CA PHE A 89 -14.80 3.04 -27.33
C PHE A 89 -14.73 4.10 -28.44
N ASN A 90 -15.23 5.32 -28.20
CA ASN A 90 -15.15 6.46 -29.12
C ASN A 90 -13.97 7.39 -28.80
N VAL A 91 -13.28 7.20 -27.67
CA VAL A 91 -12.09 7.95 -27.33
C VAL A 91 -10.89 7.37 -28.11
N PRO A 92 -10.05 8.19 -28.76
CA PRO A 92 -8.87 7.71 -29.47
C PRO A 92 -7.91 6.92 -28.57
N SER A 93 -7.24 5.92 -29.14
CA SER A 93 -6.22 5.17 -28.40
C SER A 93 -5.04 6.07 -27.99
N PRO A 94 -4.48 5.88 -26.78
CA PRO A 94 -3.24 6.54 -26.38
C PRO A 94 -2.01 6.01 -27.12
N GLU A 95 -2.05 4.76 -27.60
CA GLU A 95 -0.98 4.09 -28.33
C GLU A 95 -1.39 3.74 -29.77
N PRO A 96 -0.47 3.75 -30.75
CA PRO A 96 -0.74 3.31 -32.12
C PRO A 96 -1.16 1.83 -32.20
N GLY A 97 -1.98 1.48 -33.20
CA GLY A 97 -2.36 0.08 -33.48
C GLY A 97 -3.59 -0.46 -32.74
N PHE A 98 -4.27 0.38 -31.95
CA PHE A 98 -5.48 0.03 -31.22
C PHE A 98 -6.69 0.85 -31.69
N LYS A 99 -7.88 0.25 -31.65
CA LYS A 99 -9.12 0.84 -32.18
C LYS A 99 -9.57 2.07 -31.38
N SER A 100 -9.37 2.04 -30.07
CA SER A 100 -9.85 3.07 -29.13
C SER A 100 -9.07 3.02 -27.82
N PHE A 101 -9.35 4.00 -26.95
CA PHE A 101 -8.83 4.04 -25.59
C PHE A 101 -9.21 2.77 -24.81
N ALA A 102 -10.47 2.35 -24.89
CA ALA A 102 -10.93 1.10 -24.29
C ALA A 102 -10.21 -0.12 -24.86
N ASP A 103 -10.08 -0.22 -26.19
CA ASP A 103 -9.44 -1.36 -26.86
C ASP A 103 -7.99 -1.54 -26.40
N TYR A 104 -7.24 -0.44 -26.25
CA TYR A 104 -5.86 -0.49 -25.78
C TYR A 104 -5.73 -1.08 -24.37
N TYR A 105 -6.43 -0.49 -23.38
CA TYR A 105 -6.30 -0.94 -21.99
C TYR A 105 -6.93 -2.32 -21.75
N ALA A 106 -8.00 -2.66 -22.48
CA ALA A 106 -8.56 -4.00 -22.45
C ALA A 106 -7.55 -5.03 -22.99
N LYS A 107 -6.90 -4.78 -24.13
CA LYS A 107 -5.87 -5.70 -24.67
C LYS A 107 -4.63 -5.81 -23.80
N GLU A 108 -4.20 -4.72 -23.16
CA GLU A 108 -3.13 -4.78 -22.15
C GLU A 108 -3.53 -5.75 -21.02
N PHE A 109 -4.76 -5.63 -20.51
CA PHE A 109 -5.25 -6.50 -19.44
C PHE A 109 -5.47 -7.95 -19.88
N ILE A 110 -6.01 -8.18 -21.09
CA ILE A 110 -6.15 -9.49 -21.72
C ILE A 110 -4.79 -10.19 -21.79
N SER A 111 -3.74 -9.48 -22.21
CA SER A 111 -2.40 -10.06 -22.28
C SER A 111 -1.90 -10.56 -20.93
N VAL A 112 -2.25 -9.85 -19.84
CA VAL A 112 -1.83 -10.20 -18.47
C VAL A 112 -2.61 -11.40 -17.94
N PHE A 113 -3.94 -11.45 -18.10
CA PHE A 113 -4.68 -12.60 -17.59
C PHE A 113 -4.47 -13.86 -18.44
N ASN A 114 -4.22 -13.72 -19.75
CA ASN A 114 -3.84 -14.85 -20.60
C ASN A 114 -2.49 -15.43 -20.18
N SER A 115 -1.53 -14.58 -19.78
CA SER A 115 -0.22 -15.08 -19.34
C SER A 115 -0.29 -15.91 -18.08
N ILE A 116 -1.35 -15.78 -17.26
CA ILE A 116 -1.59 -16.58 -16.05
C ILE A 116 -2.70 -17.63 -16.23
N ASN A 117 -2.90 -18.10 -17.47
CA ASN A 117 -3.83 -19.18 -17.83
C ASN A 117 -5.30 -18.90 -17.44
N CYS A 118 -5.75 -17.65 -17.60
CA CYS A 118 -7.17 -17.30 -17.58
C CYS A 118 -7.60 -16.94 -18.99
N HIS A 119 -8.61 -17.62 -19.54
CA HIS A 119 -9.03 -17.46 -20.94
C HIS A 119 -10.55 -17.32 -21.10
N PRO A 120 -11.17 -16.27 -20.53
CA PRO A 120 -12.59 -16.02 -20.74
C PRO A 120 -12.92 -15.63 -22.18
N GLU A 121 -14.13 -15.94 -22.64
CA GLU A 121 -14.71 -15.38 -23.87
C GLU A 121 -15.01 -13.89 -23.65
N ILE A 122 -14.46 -13.02 -24.51
CA ILE A 122 -14.55 -11.57 -24.34
C ILE A 122 -15.85 -11.03 -24.94
N ILE A 123 -16.60 -10.27 -24.13
CA ILE A 123 -17.80 -9.55 -24.56
C ILE A 123 -17.55 -8.05 -24.44
N TRP A 124 -17.77 -7.30 -25.51
CA TRP A 124 -17.73 -5.84 -25.47
C TRP A 124 -19.10 -5.28 -25.10
N GLY A 125 -19.15 -4.45 -24.06
CA GLY A 125 -20.38 -3.80 -23.63
C GLY A 125 -21.04 -3.03 -24.78
N SER A 126 -20.24 -2.35 -25.61
CA SER A 126 -20.76 -1.61 -26.75
C SER A 126 -21.41 -2.50 -27.83
N ASP A 127 -20.93 -3.72 -28.01
CA ASP A 127 -21.53 -4.68 -28.96
C ASP A 127 -22.89 -5.20 -28.44
N LEU A 128 -23.06 -5.37 -27.12
CA LEU A 128 -24.36 -5.73 -26.54
C LEU A 128 -25.43 -4.68 -26.85
N TYR A 129 -25.09 -3.40 -26.77
CA TYR A 129 -26.03 -2.32 -27.10
C TYR A 129 -26.24 -2.19 -28.61
N LYS A 130 -25.17 -2.14 -29.42
CA LYS A 130 -25.27 -1.91 -30.87
C LYS A 130 -25.95 -3.05 -31.63
N SER A 131 -25.84 -4.28 -31.12
CA SER A 131 -26.52 -5.45 -31.71
C SER A 131 -28.01 -5.53 -31.39
N GLY A 132 -28.53 -4.63 -30.56
CA GLY A 132 -29.93 -4.62 -30.13
C GLY A 132 -30.26 -5.65 -29.04
N LYS A 133 -29.30 -6.46 -28.57
CA LYS A 133 -29.52 -7.44 -27.49
C LYS A 133 -30.03 -6.83 -26.19
N MET A 134 -29.72 -5.55 -25.94
CA MET A 134 -30.19 -4.81 -24.76
C MET A 134 -31.58 -4.18 -24.94
N ASN A 135 -32.16 -4.15 -26.15
CA ASN A 135 -33.36 -3.35 -26.44
C ASN A 135 -34.59 -3.76 -25.60
N ASP A 136 -34.81 -5.06 -25.45
CA ASP A 136 -35.95 -5.59 -24.70
C ASP A 136 -35.86 -5.22 -23.21
N VAL A 137 -34.69 -5.44 -22.60
CA VAL A 137 -34.47 -5.09 -21.18
C VAL A 137 -34.49 -3.58 -20.94
N ILE A 138 -34.01 -2.77 -21.90
CA ILE A 138 -34.14 -1.31 -21.84
C ILE A 138 -35.62 -0.91 -21.79
N THR A 139 -36.44 -1.50 -22.67
CA THR A 139 -37.89 -1.24 -22.72
C THR A 139 -38.56 -1.64 -21.40
N GLU A 140 -38.28 -2.84 -20.89
CA GLU A 140 -38.81 -3.36 -19.64
C GLU A 140 -38.48 -2.44 -18.45
N ILE A 141 -37.23 -1.97 -18.36
CA ILE A 141 -36.77 -1.05 -17.31
C ILE A 141 -37.44 0.32 -17.42
N LEU A 142 -37.49 0.91 -18.62
CA LEU A 142 -38.07 2.24 -18.83
C LEU A 142 -39.57 2.25 -18.56
N ASN A 143 -40.29 1.19 -18.94
CA ASN A 143 -41.72 1.01 -18.63
C ASN A 143 -41.98 0.84 -17.12
N ASN A 144 -41.00 0.30 -16.38
CA ASN A 144 -41.10 0.03 -14.94
C ASN A 144 -40.25 0.96 -14.07
N VAL A 145 -39.96 2.19 -14.54
CA VAL A 145 -39.07 3.14 -13.85
C VAL A 145 -39.48 3.42 -12.40
N ASN A 146 -40.78 3.38 -12.07
CA ASN A 146 -41.27 3.62 -10.72
C ASN A 146 -40.83 2.53 -9.72
N PHE A 147 -40.73 1.28 -10.16
CA PHE A 147 -40.19 0.20 -9.34
C PHE A 147 -38.68 0.38 -9.12
N VAL A 148 -37.93 0.73 -10.18
CA VAL A 148 -36.50 1.03 -10.08
C VAL A 148 -36.25 2.19 -9.12
N LYS A 149 -37.04 3.28 -9.22
CA LYS A 149 -37.00 4.40 -8.28
C LYS A 149 -37.21 3.92 -6.85
N THR A 150 -38.26 3.14 -6.60
CA THR A 150 -38.59 2.65 -5.26
C THR A 150 -37.44 1.85 -4.64
N ILE A 151 -36.73 1.03 -5.44
CA ILE A 151 -35.54 0.29 -5.00
C ILE A 151 -34.45 1.26 -4.56
N TYR A 152 -34.09 2.24 -5.40
CA TYR A 152 -33.08 3.25 -5.07
C TYR A 152 -33.47 4.07 -3.83
N GLU A 153 -34.71 4.55 -3.76
CA GLU A 153 -35.18 5.38 -2.64
C GLU A 153 -35.14 4.62 -1.32
N LYS A 154 -35.49 3.32 -1.33
CA LYS A 154 -35.44 2.46 -0.14
C LYS A 154 -34.00 2.25 0.31
N MET A 155 -33.08 1.97 -0.61
CA MET A 155 -31.70 1.64 -0.29
C MET A 155 -30.87 2.85 0.13
N TYR A 156 -31.04 3.99 -0.56
CA TYR A 156 -30.35 5.24 -0.20
C TYR A 156 -31.08 6.08 0.85
N LYS A 157 -32.30 5.68 1.24
CA LYS A 157 -33.18 6.43 2.15
C LYS A 157 -33.37 7.90 1.71
N LYS A 158 -33.45 8.12 0.40
CA LYS A 158 -33.54 9.45 -0.23
C LYS A 158 -34.50 9.42 -1.40
N LYS A 159 -35.40 10.41 -1.48
CA LYS A 159 -36.31 10.57 -2.62
C LYS A 159 -35.56 10.98 -3.90
N LEU A 160 -35.91 10.36 -5.01
CA LEU A 160 -35.42 10.72 -6.34
C LEU A 160 -36.37 11.73 -7.00
N PRO A 161 -35.88 12.56 -7.93
CA PRO A 161 -36.74 13.44 -8.71
C PRO A 161 -37.84 12.68 -9.45
N LYS A 162 -39.03 13.27 -9.56
CA LYS A 162 -40.18 12.67 -10.26
C LYS A 162 -39.83 12.30 -11.71
N ASP A 163 -39.00 13.11 -12.36
CA ASP A 163 -38.56 12.96 -13.75
C ASP A 163 -37.29 12.12 -13.91
N TRP A 164 -36.83 11.39 -12.88
CA TRP A 164 -35.62 10.58 -13.00
C TRP A 164 -35.84 9.30 -13.83
N TYR A 165 -34.85 8.94 -14.65
CA TYR A 165 -34.80 7.68 -15.40
C TYR A 165 -33.38 7.09 -15.36
N PRO A 166 -33.23 5.75 -15.30
CA PRO A 166 -31.94 5.08 -15.24
C PRO A 166 -31.27 4.91 -16.61
N PHE A 167 -31.32 5.93 -17.48
CA PHE A 167 -30.79 5.86 -18.84
C PHE A 167 -30.08 7.15 -19.23
N ASN A 168 -28.92 7.02 -19.88
CA ASN A 168 -28.11 8.10 -20.43
C ASN A 168 -28.05 7.96 -21.96
N PRO A 169 -28.75 8.80 -22.72
CA PRO A 169 -28.67 8.80 -24.18
C PRO A 169 -27.36 9.45 -24.66
N VAL A 170 -26.92 9.10 -25.86
CA VAL A 170 -25.82 9.78 -26.53
C VAL A 170 -26.35 11.11 -27.08
N CYS A 171 -25.78 12.23 -26.63
CA CYS A 171 -26.21 13.54 -27.11
C CYS A 171 -26.01 13.66 -28.63
N GLU A 172 -27.06 14.00 -29.36
CA GLU A 172 -27.03 14.10 -30.83
C GLU A 172 -26.10 15.21 -31.31
N ASN A 173 -25.96 16.28 -30.51
CA ASN A 173 -25.11 17.43 -30.83
C ASN A 173 -23.63 17.21 -30.47
N CYS A 174 -23.32 16.87 -29.22
CA CYS A 174 -21.93 16.80 -28.74
C CYS A 174 -21.37 15.38 -28.56
N LYS A 175 -22.18 14.35 -28.84
CA LYS A 175 -21.85 12.91 -28.73
C LYS A 175 -21.47 12.41 -27.34
N LYS A 176 -21.54 13.26 -26.31
CA LYS A 176 -21.32 12.86 -24.92
C LYS A 176 -22.52 12.10 -24.37
N ILE A 177 -22.23 11.07 -23.59
CA ILE A 177 -23.20 10.31 -22.80
C ILE A 177 -23.13 10.69 -21.31
N GLY A 178 -21.96 11.17 -20.86
CA GLY A 178 -21.71 11.49 -19.44
C GLY A 178 -22.44 12.70 -18.88
N THR A 179 -23.12 13.46 -19.73
CA THR A 179 -23.76 14.74 -19.40
C THR A 179 -25.24 14.78 -19.77
N THR A 180 -25.84 13.64 -20.11
CA THR A 180 -27.24 13.56 -20.54
C THR A 180 -28.14 13.02 -19.43
N LYS A 181 -29.30 13.66 -19.26
CA LYS A 181 -30.35 13.24 -18.32
C LYS A 181 -31.67 13.09 -19.07
N VAL A 182 -32.28 11.91 -18.97
CA VAL A 182 -33.64 11.66 -19.46
C VAL A 182 -34.65 12.23 -18.45
N PHE A 183 -35.69 12.89 -18.96
CA PHE A 183 -36.80 13.40 -18.15
C PHE A 183 -38.18 12.86 -18.57
N LYS A 184 -38.27 12.18 -19.72
CA LYS A 184 -39.51 11.55 -20.20
C LYS A 184 -39.22 10.34 -21.08
N TRP A 185 -40.02 9.29 -20.92
CA TRP A 185 -40.12 8.13 -21.81
C TRP A 185 -41.55 8.05 -22.31
N ASP A 186 -41.76 7.98 -23.63
CA ASP A 186 -43.09 7.95 -24.27
C ASP A 186 -43.46 6.60 -24.91
N GLY A 187 -42.69 5.55 -24.64
CA GLY A 187 -42.85 4.22 -25.25
C GLY A 187 -42.05 4.04 -26.53
N LYS A 188 -41.53 5.11 -27.14
CA LYS A 188 -40.71 5.06 -28.36
C LYS A 188 -39.40 5.85 -28.27
N TYR A 189 -39.45 7.03 -27.66
CA TYR A 189 -38.32 7.95 -27.52
C TYR A 189 -38.08 8.31 -26.06
N VAL A 190 -36.80 8.44 -25.71
CA VAL A 190 -36.38 9.13 -24.48
C VAL A 190 -36.16 10.61 -24.80
N HIS A 191 -36.78 11.50 -24.04
CA HIS A 191 -36.56 12.95 -24.11
C HIS A 191 -35.53 13.32 -23.06
N TYR A 192 -34.50 14.06 -23.46
CA TYR A 192 -33.33 14.29 -22.64
C TYR A 192 -32.76 15.69 -22.78
N ARG A 193 -31.98 16.10 -21.78
CA ARG A 193 -31.15 17.30 -21.79
C ARG A 193 -29.69 16.93 -21.64
N CYS A 194 -28.83 17.58 -22.41
CA CYS A 194 -27.38 17.56 -22.25
C CYS A 194 -26.98 18.73 -21.33
N GLU A 195 -26.99 18.47 -20.04
CA GLU A 195 -26.84 19.46 -18.98
C GLU A 195 -25.40 20.02 -18.93
N LEU A 196 -25.27 21.35 -18.89
CA LEU A 196 -23.97 22.03 -18.99
C LEU A 196 -22.98 21.60 -17.89
N ASP A 197 -23.45 21.55 -16.64
CA ASP A 197 -22.64 21.27 -15.44
C ASP A 197 -23.21 20.09 -14.63
N MET A 198 -23.66 19.03 -15.32
CA MET A 198 -24.20 17.82 -14.68
C MET A 198 -23.19 17.12 -13.76
N VAL A 199 -21.93 17.11 -14.21
CA VAL A 199 -20.81 16.40 -13.59
C VAL A 199 -19.59 17.31 -13.61
N VAL A 200 -18.71 17.16 -12.61
CA VAL A 200 -17.53 18.03 -12.46
C VAL A 200 -16.43 17.76 -13.50
N TRP A 201 -16.49 16.64 -14.20
CA TRP A 201 -15.43 16.12 -15.06
C TRP A 201 -15.70 16.26 -16.56
N ALA A 202 -16.92 16.65 -16.95
CA ALA A 202 -17.29 16.94 -18.34
C ALA A 202 -18.31 18.08 -18.40
N LYS A 203 -18.25 18.86 -19.48
CA LYS A 203 -19.25 19.90 -19.78
C LYS A 203 -20.22 19.43 -20.86
N GLY A 204 -21.52 19.54 -20.59
CA GLY A 204 -22.56 19.33 -21.60
C GLY A 204 -22.63 20.51 -22.58
N CYS A 205 -23.56 20.42 -23.53
CA CYS A 205 -23.73 21.46 -24.57
C CYS A 205 -25.07 22.20 -24.51
N GLY A 206 -25.94 21.93 -23.52
CA GLY A 206 -27.24 22.56 -23.36
C GLY A 206 -28.32 22.07 -24.34
N HIS A 207 -28.02 21.07 -25.17
CA HIS A 207 -28.97 20.54 -26.14
C HIS A 207 -30.11 19.78 -25.46
N GLU A 208 -31.35 20.04 -25.88
CA GLU A 208 -32.54 19.28 -25.50
C GLU A 208 -33.12 18.62 -26.76
N GLY A 209 -33.41 17.32 -26.66
CA GLY A 209 -33.82 16.52 -27.81
C GLY A 209 -34.53 15.24 -27.39
N LYS A 210 -34.85 14.41 -28.39
CA LYS A 210 -35.42 13.08 -28.17
C LYS A 210 -34.75 12.08 -29.10
N ILE A 211 -34.42 10.91 -28.58
CA ILE A 211 -33.72 9.86 -29.32
C ILE A 211 -34.32 8.50 -28.98
N SER A 212 -34.23 7.54 -29.91
CA SER A 212 -34.54 6.14 -29.58
C SER A 212 -33.49 5.63 -28.59
N PRO A 213 -33.85 4.88 -27.53
CA PRO A 213 -32.89 4.34 -26.58
C PRO A 213 -32.19 3.06 -27.10
N PHE A 214 -32.52 2.59 -28.29
CA PHE A 214 -32.11 1.30 -28.84
C PHE A 214 -30.81 1.37 -29.64
N ASP A 215 -30.24 0.20 -29.92
CA ASP A 215 -29.16 0.00 -30.91
C ASP A 215 -27.90 0.85 -30.65
N GLY A 216 -27.56 1.09 -29.39
CA GLY A 216 -26.36 1.85 -29.00
C GLY A 216 -26.54 3.37 -28.91
N ASN A 217 -27.76 3.89 -29.04
CA ASN A 217 -28.06 5.32 -28.89
C ASN A 217 -28.04 5.82 -27.43
N GLY A 218 -27.68 4.96 -26.47
CA GLY A 218 -27.54 5.29 -25.07
C GLY A 218 -27.18 4.07 -24.24
N LYS A 219 -27.18 4.22 -22.93
CA LYS A 219 -26.85 3.15 -21.99
C LYS A 219 -27.62 3.31 -20.69
N LEU A 220 -27.97 2.17 -20.07
CA LEU A 220 -28.54 2.14 -18.73
C LEU A 220 -27.50 2.60 -17.70
N THR A 221 -27.94 3.25 -16.62
CA THR A 221 -27.01 3.58 -15.52
C THR A 221 -26.44 2.29 -14.91
N TRP A 222 -25.15 2.29 -14.59
CA TRP A 222 -24.35 1.07 -14.37
C TRP A 222 -24.94 0.03 -13.41
N LYS A 223 -25.61 0.41 -12.31
CA LYS A 223 -26.22 -0.58 -11.38
C LYS A 223 -27.43 -1.29 -11.98
N VAL A 224 -28.18 -0.56 -12.80
CA VAL A 224 -29.34 -1.09 -13.53
C VAL A 224 -28.86 -1.90 -14.74
N GLU A 225 -27.81 -1.43 -15.40
CA GLU A 225 -27.14 -2.17 -16.46
C GLU A 225 -26.59 -3.51 -15.97
N TRP A 226 -25.99 -3.56 -14.77
CA TRP A 226 -25.44 -4.80 -14.24
C TRP A 226 -26.50 -5.91 -14.18
N ALA A 227 -27.67 -5.59 -13.62
CA ALA A 227 -28.84 -6.49 -13.62
C ALA A 227 -29.34 -6.85 -15.04
N ALA A 228 -29.34 -5.87 -15.94
CA ALA A 228 -29.75 -6.09 -17.33
C ALA A 228 -28.81 -7.07 -18.06
N LYS A 229 -27.50 -6.93 -17.87
CA LYS A 229 -26.49 -7.84 -18.44
C LYS A 229 -26.62 -9.25 -17.91
N TRP A 230 -26.92 -9.44 -16.62
CA TRP A 230 -27.19 -10.78 -16.09
C TRP A 230 -28.25 -11.51 -16.88
N LYS A 231 -29.37 -10.85 -17.18
CA LYS A 231 -30.47 -11.42 -17.99
C LYS A 231 -30.09 -11.59 -19.46
N VAL A 232 -29.48 -10.58 -20.07
CA VAL A 232 -29.18 -10.57 -21.52
C VAL A 232 -28.10 -11.59 -21.89
N ILE A 233 -27.10 -11.76 -21.04
CA ILE A 233 -26.01 -12.71 -21.26
C ILE A 233 -26.40 -14.11 -20.76
N GLY A 234 -27.23 -14.20 -19.71
CA GLY A 234 -27.61 -15.47 -19.09
C GLY A 234 -26.64 -15.89 -17.97
N ILE A 235 -26.08 -14.91 -17.26
CA ILE A 235 -25.10 -15.12 -16.19
C ILE A 235 -25.79 -15.84 -15.02
N THR A 236 -25.16 -16.88 -14.48
CA THR A 236 -25.68 -17.68 -13.36
C THR A 236 -24.74 -17.68 -12.15
N VAL A 237 -23.50 -17.23 -12.34
CA VAL A 237 -22.47 -17.09 -11.31
C VAL A 237 -21.67 -15.83 -11.61
N GLU A 238 -21.63 -14.90 -10.66
CA GLU A 238 -20.76 -13.73 -10.76
C GLU A 238 -20.36 -13.23 -9.38
N GLY A 239 -19.10 -12.88 -9.26
CA GLY A 239 -18.49 -12.34 -8.07
C GLY A 239 -18.12 -10.88 -8.24
N ALA A 240 -17.91 -10.22 -7.11
CA ALA A 240 -17.41 -8.86 -7.09
C ALA A 240 -16.58 -8.59 -5.84
N GLY A 241 -15.78 -7.53 -5.91
CA GLY A 241 -15.08 -7.00 -4.75
C GLY A 241 -16.05 -6.63 -3.63
N LYS A 242 -15.59 -6.77 -2.38
CA LYS A 242 -16.38 -6.49 -1.17
C LYS A 242 -17.07 -5.11 -1.15
N ASP A 243 -16.53 -4.10 -1.84
CA ASP A 243 -17.17 -2.80 -1.97
C ASP A 243 -18.50 -2.84 -2.73
N HIS A 244 -18.66 -3.74 -3.68
CA HIS A 244 -19.91 -3.94 -4.40
C HIS A 244 -20.91 -4.83 -3.64
N MET A 245 -20.39 -5.76 -2.84
CA MET A 245 -21.13 -6.80 -2.12
C MET A 245 -21.56 -6.41 -0.69
N SER A 246 -21.17 -5.22 -0.22
CA SER A 246 -21.61 -4.72 1.08
C SER A 246 -23.14 -4.52 1.15
N ALA A 247 -23.72 -4.65 2.36
CA ALA A 247 -25.16 -4.47 2.54
C ALA A 247 -25.63 -3.08 2.11
N GLY A 248 -26.65 -3.02 1.26
CA GLY A 248 -27.09 -1.77 0.62
C GLY A 248 -26.21 -1.34 -0.56
N GLY A 249 -25.24 -2.18 -0.94
CA GLY A 249 -24.28 -1.95 -2.00
C GLY A 249 -24.89 -2.11 -3.39
N SER A 250 -24.00 -2.23 -4.37
CA SER A 250 -24.40 -2.21 -5.78
C SER A 250 -25.00 -3.53 -6.22
N HIS A 251 -24.51 -4.64 -5.66
CA HIS A 251 -25.04 -5.98 -5.91
C HIS A 251 -26.48 -6.10 -5.42
N ASP A 252 -26.79 -5.57 -4.23
CA ASP A 252 -28.15 -5.60 -3.67
C ASP A 252 -29.13 -4.80 -4.53
N ILE A 253 -28.71 -3.66 -5.09
CA ILE A 253 -29.53 -2.88 -6.04
C ILE A 253 -29.81 -3.70 -7.30
N ALA A 254 -28.76 -4.26 -7.91
CA ALA A 254 -28.89 -5.07 -9.12
C ALA A 254 -29.78 -6.30 -8.87
N SER A 255 -29.61 -6.97 -7.73
CA SER A 255 -30.41 -8.13 -7.29
C SER A 255 -31.90 -7.79 -7.17
N GLU A 256 -32.23 -6.67 -6.53
CA GLU A 256 -33.62 -6.23 -6.41
C GLU A 256 -34.24 -5.86 -7.76
N ILE A 257 -33.45 -5.28 -8.67
CA ILE A 257 -33.90 -5.00 -10.05
C ILE A 257 -34.15 -6.30 -10.80
N CYS A 258 -33.24 -7.28 -10.74
CA CYS A 258 -33.43 -8.59 -11.35
C CYS A 258 -34.71 -9.26 -10.85
N ARG A 259 -34.93 -9.24 -9.54
CA ARG A 259 -36.10 -9.89 -8.93
C ARG A 259 -37.42 -9.20 -9.24
N LYS A 260 -37.47 -7.87 -9.15
CA LYS A 260 -38.74 -7.11 -9.18
C LYS A 260 -39.08 -6.50 -10.53
N VAL A 261 -38.09 -6.30 -11.39
CA VAL A 261 -38.26 -5.60 -12.66
C VAL A 261 -38.00 -6.53 -13.83
N LEU A 262 -36.88 -7.26 -13.82
CA LEU A 262 -36.47 -8.09 -14.96
C LEU A 262 -36.94 -9.56 -14.85
N HIS A 263 -37.46 -9.95 -13.69
CA HIS A 263 -37.88 -11.32 -13.35
C HIS A 263 -36.82 -12.38 -13.69
N TYR A 264 -35.55 -12.06 -13.43
CA TYR A 264 -34.40 -12.94 -13.68
C TYR A 264 -33.82 -13.45 -12.35
N PRO A 265 -33.43 -14.73 -12.24
CA PRO A 265 -32.76 -15.25 -11.05
C PRO A 265 -31.48 -14.45 -10.74
N ILE A 266 -31.23 -14.20 -9.47
CA ILE A 266 -29.99 -13.53 -9.06
C ILE A 266 -28.83 -14.51 -9.29
N PRO A 267 -27.78 -14.13 -10.04
CA PRO A 267 -26.60 -14.97 -10.19
C PRO A 267 -25.99 -15.33 -8.83
N HIS A 268 -25.37 -16.50 -8.76
CA HIS A 268 -24.73 -16.95 -7.55
C HIS A 268 -23.57 -16.00 -7.18
N PRO A 269 -23.64 -15.34 -6.02
CA PRO A 269 -22.67 -14.31 -5.67
C PRO A 269 -21.37 -14.90 -5.13
N VAL A 270 -20.22 -14.42 -5.62
CA VAL A 270 -18.89 -14.76 -5.09
C VAL A 270 -18.20 -13.49 -4.57
N THR A 271 -18.21 -13.29 -3.25
CA THR A 271 -17.59 -12.09 -2.66
C THR A 271 -16.10 -12.31 -2.38
N TYR A 272 -15.25 -11.37 -2.76
CA TYR A 272 -13.82 -11.44 -2.49
C TYR A 272 -13.21 -10.15 -1.93
N GLU A 273 -12.16 -10.32 -1.12
CA GLU A 273 -11.41 -9.22 -0.53
C GLU A 273 -10.43 -8.56 -1.51
N PHE A 274 -9.94 -7.39 -1.14
CA PHE A 274 -9.04 -6.62 -1.99
C PHE A 274 -7.68 -7.29 -2.21
N PHE A 275 -7.09 -7.00 -3.37
CA PHE A 275 -5.64 -7.02 -3.54
C PHE A 275 -5.16 -5.59 -3.33
N ILE A 276 -4.17 -5.38 -2.47
CA ILE A 276 -3.51 -4.11 -2.20
C ILE A 276 -1.99 -4.27 -2.27
N ILE A 277 -1.28 -3.17 -2.43
CA ILE A 277 0.19 -3.12 -2.44
C ILE A 277 0.63 -2.07 -1.45
N GLY A 278 1.42 -2.47 -0.45
CA GLY A 278 1.90 -1.58 0.61
C GLY A 278 0.77 -0.91 1.38
N GLY A 279 -0.32 -1.65 1.65
CA GLY A 279 -1.47 -1.13 2.40
C GLY A 279 -2.42 -0.21 1.62
N LYS A 280 -2.24 -0.02 0.31
CA LYS A 280 -2.98 0.99 -0.50
C LYS A 280 -4.06 0.37 -1.40
N LYS A 281 -5.28 0.92 -1.35
CA LYS A 281 -6.36 0.63 -2.32
C LYS A 281 -6.08 1.28 -3.68
N MET A 282 -6.50 0.65 -4.77
CA MET A 282 -6.15 1.02 -6.16
C MET A 282 -7.37 1.53 -6.95
N SER A 283 -7.13 2.28 -8.04
CA SER A 283 -8.15 2.82 -8.95
C SER A 283 -7.59 3.00 -10.37
N SER A 284 -8.25 2.40 -11.37
CA SER A 284 -7.81 2.46 -12.77
C SER A 284 -7.98 3.83 -13.41
N SER A 285 -9.17 4.44 -13.27
CA SER A 285 -9.48 5.75 -13.88
C SER A 285 -8.65 6.90 -13.30
N LYS A 286 -8.19 6.77 -12.05
CA LYS A 286 -7.29 7.73 -11.39
C LYS A 286 -5.80 7.38 -11.53
N GLY A 287 -5.46 6.21 -12.08
CA GLY A 287 -4.09 5.71 -12.14
C GLY A 287 -3.44 5.55 -10.75
N LEU A 288 -4.21 5.11 -9.76
CA LEU A 288 -3.75 4.92 -8.37
C LEU A 288 -3.49 3.44 -8.09
N GLY A 289 -2.32 3.14 -7.51
CA GLY A 289 -1.90 1.77 -7.24
C GLY A 289 -1.09 1.16 -8.38
N SER A 290 -0.76 -0.13 -8.29
CA SER A 290 -0.04 -0.82 -9.36
C SER A 290 -0.99 -1.46 -10.35
N SER A 291 -0.70 -1.25 -11.63
CA SER A 291 -1.39 -1.94 -12.71
C SER A 291 -1.13 -3.45 -12.64
N SER A 292 -2.06 -4.24 -13.16
CA SER A 292 -1.86 -5.69 -13.39
C SER A 292 -0.61 -5.93 -14.23
N LYS A 293 -0.35 -5.09 -15.24
CA LYS A 293 0.85 -5.13 -16.07
C LYS A 293 2.13 -4.95 -15.26
N GLU A 294 2.20 -3.92 -14.42
CA GLU A 294 3.36 -3.67 -13.56
C GLU A 294 3.63 -4.86 -12.63
N VAL A 295 2.59 -5.41 -11.99
CA VAL A 295 2.77 -6.55 -11.07
C VAL A 295 3.18 -7.82 -11.82
N SER A 296 2.64 -8.05 -13.03
CA SER A 296 3.05 -9.19 -13.88
C SER A 296 4.51 -9.14 -14.32
N GLN A 297 5.16 -7.98 -14.22
CA GLN A 297 6.59 -7.83 -14.50
C GLN A 297 7.46 -8.08 -13.27
N ILE A 298 6.86 -8.20 -12.07
CA ILE A 298 7.57 -8.44 -10.81
C ILE A 298 7.74 -9.94 -10.54
N LEU A 299 6.70 -10.74 -10.84
CA LEU A 299 6.63 -12.16 -10.53
C LEU A 299 6.52 -13.01 -11.81
N PRO A 300 7.03 -14.26 -11.80
CA PRO A 300 6.65 -15.25 -12.80
C PRO A 300 5.13 -15.43 -12.86
N PRO A 301 4.56 -15.78 -14.03
CA PRO A 301 3.14 -15.99 -14.17
C PRO A 301 2.56 -17.00 -13.16
N GLU A 302 3.26 -18.11 -12.92
CA GLU A 302 2.90 -19.14 -11.95
C GLU A 302 2.82 -18.57 -10.53
N LEU A 303 3.77 -17.72 -10.15
CA LEU A 303 3.85 -17.12 -8.83
C LEU A 303 2.80 -16.02 -8.65
N LEU A 304 2.50 -15.26 -9.70
CA LEU A 304 1.40 -14.29 -9.70
C LEU A 304 0.04 -14.98 -9.51
N ARG A 305 -0.21 -16.06 -10.25
CA ARG A 305 -1.41 -16.88 -10.09
C ARG A 305 -1.45 -17.50 -8.69
N PHE A 306 -0.36 -18.15 -8.27
CA PHE A 306 -0.23 -18.78 -6.96
C PHE A 306 -0.49 -17.82 -5.80
N LEU A 307 0.01 -16.58 -5.86
CA LEU A 307 -0.26 -15.56 -4.85
C LEU A 307 -1.77 -15.33 -4.64
N MET A 308 -2.54 -15.33 -5.72
CA MET A 308 -4.00 -15.15 -5.68
C MET A 308 -4.72 -16.42 -5.22
N VAL A 309 -4.28 -17.59 -5.69
CA VAL A 309 -4.90 -18.89 -5.39
C VAL A 309 -4.67 -19.30 -3.93
N ARG A 310 -3.44 -19.17 -3.42
CA ARG A 310 -3.06 -19.61 -2.06
C ARG A 310 -3.73 -18.79 -0.96
N THR A 311 -4.16 -17.58 -1.29
CA THR A 311 -4.74 -16.66 -0.31
C THR A 311 -6.24 -16.89 -0.22
N PRO A 312 -6.79 -17.18 0.98
CA PRO A 312 -8.23 -17.32 1.16
C PRO A 312 -9.01 -16.14 0.57
N ILE A 313 -10.14 -16.44 -0.06
CA ILE A 313 -10.95 -15.45 -0.79
C ILE A 313 -11.44 -14.31 0.12
N GLU A 314 -11.69 -14.59 1.40
CA GLU A 314 -12.10 -13.60 2.40
C GLU A 314 -10.94 -12.82 3.03
N ARG A 315 -9.70 -13.04 2.57
CA ARG A 315 -8.52 -12.31 3.06
C ARG A 315 -7.98 -11.34 2.02
N THR A 316 -7.64 -10.15 2.48
CA THR A 316 -6.90 -9.17 1.69
C THR A 316 -5.52 -9.71 1.34
N ILE A 317 -5.13 -9.60 0.07
CA ILE A 317 -3.74 -9.80 -0.35
C ILE A 317 -3.05 -8.45 -0.22
N ASP A 318 -2.07 -8.30 0.68
CA ASP A 318 -1.17 -7.15 0.70
C ASP A 318 0.20 -7.57 0.17
N PHE A 319 0.44 -7.29 -1.11
CA PHE A 319 1.70 -7.64 -1.76
C PHE A 319 2.70 -6.50 -1.60
N GLN A 320 3.74 -6.74 -0.82
CA GLN A 320 4.85 -5.80 -0.61
C GLN A 320 6.10 -6.42 -1.23
N PRO A 321 6.45 -6.13 -2.49
CA PRO A 321 7.51 -6.85 -3.19
C PRO A 321 8.88 -6.68 -2.53
N GLU A 322 9.06 -5.65 -1.71
CA GLU A 322 10.29 -5.37 -0.98
C GLU A 322 10.65 -6.44 0.07
N GLY A 323 11.95 -6.54 0.34
CA GLY A 323 12.48 -7.39 1.40
C GLY A 323 12.26 -8.86 1.11
N ASP A 324 11.62 -9.58 2.04
CA ASP A 324 11.58 -11.04 2.03
C ASP A 324 10.37 -11.65 1.33
N THR A 325 9.42 -10.81 0.88
CA THR A 325 8.13 -11.27 0.33
C THR A 325 8.29 -12.12 -0.92
N ILE A 326 9.09 -11.68 -1.90
CA ILE A 326 9.29 -12.43 -3.15
C ILE A 326 10.00 -13.77 -2.89
N PRO A 327 11.16 -13.81 -2.19
CA PRO A 327 11.82 -15.08 -1.86
C PRO A 327 10.93 -16.05 -1.07
N SER A 328 10.16 -15.55 -0.10
CA SER A 328 9.23 -16.38 0.66
C SER A 328 8.08 -16.92 -0.20
N LEU A 329 7.59 -16.15 -1.17
CA LEU A 329 6.58 -16.63 -2.12
C LEU A 329 7.09 -17.81 -2.96
N PHE A 330 8.35 -17.78 -3.41
CA PHE A 330 8.98 -18.93 -4.08
C PHE A 330 9.11 -20.14 -3.16
N ASP A 331 9.61 -19.96 -1.92
CA ASP A 331 9.75 -21.05 -0.96
C ASP A 331 8.37 -21.69 -0.64
N GLU A 332 7.30 -20.90 -0.59
CA GLU A 332 5.91 -21.39 -0.41
C GLU A 332 5.37 -22.13 -1.63
N TYR A 333 5.64 -21.63 -2.84
CA TYR A 333 5.26 -22.30 -4.08
C TYR A 333 5.96 -23.66 -4.24
N ASP A 334 7.27 -23.71 -3.96
CA ASP A 334 8.07 -24.93 -4.01
C ASP A 334 7.56 -25.99 -3.02
N ARG A 335 7.06 -25.56 -1.85
CA ARG A 335 6.41 -26.45 -0.88
C ARG A 335 5.12 -27.04 -1.42
N CYS A 336 4.32 -26.26 -2.15
CA CYS A 336 3.08 -26.76 -2.76
C CYS A 336 3.38 -27.73 -3.92
N LEU A 337 4.40 -27.44 -4.74
CA LEU A 337 4.88 -28.36 -5.77
C LEU A 337 5.43 -29.67 -5.17
N ALA A 338 6.18 -29.60 -4.07
CA ALA A 338 6.65 -30.80 -3.37
C ALA A 338 5.49 -31.68 -2.91
N ALA A 339 4.43 -31.07 -2.32
CA ALA A 339 3.23 -31.79 -1.91
C ALA A 339 2.46 -32.38 -3.11
N TYR A 340 2.41 -31.69 -4.25
CA TYR A 340 1.86 -32.22 -5.49
C TYR A 340 2.63 -33.46 -5.98
N PHE A 341 3.96 -33.45 -5.92
CA PHE A 341 4.74 -34.64 -6.24
C PHE A 341 4.54 -35.76 -5.22
N ASP A 342 4.40 -35.45 -3.93
CA ASP A 342 4.07 -36.45 -2.91
C ASP A 342 2.72 -37.11 -3.20
N LYS A 343 1.74 -36.33 -3.68
CA LYS A 343 0.44 -36.85 -4.14
C LYS A 343 0.60 -37.82 -5.31
N LEU A 344 1.35 -37.44 -6.34
CA LEU A 344 1.59 -38.31 -7.51
C LEU A 344 2.32 -39.60 -7.17
N GLU A 345 3.22 -39.55 -6.19
CA GLU A 345 4.03 -40.69 -5.75
C GLU A 345 3.33 -41.55 -4.67
N ASN A 346 2.07 -41.23 -4.32
CA ASN A 346 1.32 -41.88 -3.24
C ASN A 346 2.06 -41.85 -1.88
N LYS A 347 2.74 -40.74 -1.58
CA LYS A 347 3.52 -40.52 -0.35
C LYS A 347 2.81 -39.61 0.67
N ILE A 348 1.59 -39.16 0.38
CA ILE A 348 0.83 -38.35 1.33
C ILE A 348 0.40 -39.25 2.50
N PRO A 349 0.78 -38.90 3.75
CA PRO A 349 0.39 -39.67 4.93
C PRO A 349 -1.12 -39.51 5.23
N GLU A 350 -1.69 -40.38 6.04
CA GLU A 350 -3.07 -40.22 6.51
C GLU A 350 -3.20 -39.14 7.62
N GLY A 351 -4.44 -38.78 7.93
CA GLY A 351 -4.79 -37.83 8.99
C GLY A 351 -4.49 -36.37 8.63
N LYS A 352 -4.38 -35.52 9.65
CA LYS A 352 -4.34 -34.06 9.49
C LYS A 352 -3.16 -33.56 8.65
N THR A 353 -2.00 -34.21 8.76
CA THR A 353 -0.82 -33.87 7.93
C THR A 353 -1.11 -34.16 6.46
N GLY A 354 -1.77 -35.29 6.18
CA GLY A 354 -2.25 -35.66 4.86
C GLY A 354 -3.23 -34.67 4.26
N GLU A 355 -4.20 -34.20 5.06
CA GLU A 355 -5.16 -33.19 4.65
C GLU A 355 -4.48 -31.88 4.21
N VAL A 356 -3.50 -31.42 4.99
CA VAL A 356 -2.73 -30.19 4.67
C VAL A 356 -1.91 -30.37 3.39
N LEU A 357 -1.23 -31.50 3.21
CA LEU A 357 -0.46 -31.78 2.00
C LEU A 357 -1.34 -31.93 0.77
N ASN A 358 -2.54 -32.52 0.91
CA ASN A 358 -3.53 -32.56 -0.17
C ASN A 358 -4.02 -31.17 -0.53
N ASP A 359 -4.29 -30.30 0.45
CA ASP A 359 -4.66 -28.91 0.17
C ASP A 359 -3.49 -28.17 -0.52
N PHE A 360 -2.23 -28.37 -0.11
CA PHE A 360 -1.06 -27.80 -0.80
C PHE A 360 -0.89 -28.31 -2.24
N ALA A 361 -1.06 -29.61 -2.46
CA ALA A 361 -1.05 -30.20 -3.79
C ALA A 361 -2.15 -29.60 -4.68
N ARG A 362 -3.36 -29.46 -4.15
CA ARG A 362 -4.48 -28.86 -4.89
C ARG A 362 -4.27 -27.36 -5.14
N ILE A 363 -3.63 -26.61 -4.23
CA ILE A 363 -3.23 -25.21 -4.50
C ILE A 363 -2.25 -25.15 -5.68
N ALA A 364 -1.28 -26.07 -5.77
CA ALA A 364 -0.36 -26.13 -6.91
C ALA A 364 -1.11 -26.41 -8.22
N GLU A 365 -2.01 -27.40 -8.23
CA GLU A 365 -2.87 -27.74 -9.38
C GLU A 365 -3.71 -26.53 -9.83
N LEU A 366 -4.34 -25.82 -8.89
CA LEU A 366 -5.15 -24.64 -9.18
C LEU A 366 -4.32 -23.43 -9.65
N SER A 367 -3.03 -23.42 -9.31
CA SER A 367 -2.06 -22.38 -9.71
C SER A 367 -1.37 -22.70 -11.04
N GLU A 368 -1.77 -23.78 -11.72
CA GLU A 368 -1.21 -24.20 -13.00
C GLU A 368 -1.36 -23.12 -14.08
N VAL A 369 -0.23 -22.68 -14.63
CA VAL A 369 -0.17 -21.82 -15.82
C VAL A 369 0.25 -22.61 -17.06
N ARG A 370 1.23 -23.50 -16.89
CA ARG A 370 1.66 -24.51 -17.86
C ARG A 370 1.44 -25.90 -17.24
N PRO A 371 1.18 -26.95 -18.06
CA PRO A 371 0.94 -28.30 -17.54
C PRO A 371 1.96 -28.71 -16.48
N LEU A 372 1.50 -29.07 -15.29
CA LEU A 372 2.39 -29.47 -14.20
C LEU A 372 3.14 -30.76 -14.56
N PRO A 373 4.45 -30.83 -14.25
CA PRO A 373 5.26 -32.02 -14.53
C PRO A 373 4.67 -33.26 -13.86
N LYS A 374 4.68 -34.38 -14.56
CA LYS A 374 4.17 -35.67 -14.02
C LYS A 374 5.23 -36.49 -13.31
N LYS A 375 6.46 -35.99 -13.27
CA LYS A 375 7.61 -36.57 -12.56
C LYS A 375 8.22 -35.51 -11.68
N ARG A 376 8.75 -35.91 -10.51
CA ARG A 376 9.41 -35.00 -9.58
C ARG A 376 10.64 -34.38 -10.23
N LEU A 377 10.72 -33.06 -10.13
CA LEU A 377 11.86 -32.26 -10.59
C LEU A 377 12.67 -31.74 -9.41
N PHE A 378 13.97 -31.54 -9.62
CA PHE A 378 14.79 -30.73 -8.73
C PHE A 378 14.42 -29.24 -8.89
N LEU A 379 14.10 -28.57 -7.77
CA LEU A 379 13.70 -27.16 -7.76
C LEU A 379 14.85 -26.29 -7.23
N PRO A 380 15.57 -25.52 -8.08
CA PRO A 380 16.67 -24.67 -7.64
C PRO A 380 16.18 -23.55 -6.72
N ARG A 381 16.45 -23.63 -5.42
CA ARG A 381 15.89 -22.70 -4.43
C ARG A 381 16.16 -21.23 -4.79
N PHE A 382 15.11 -20.42 -4.89
CA PHE A 382 15.19 -19.02 -5.37
C PHE A 382 16.17 -18.14 -4.57
N ARG A 383 16.20 -18.27 -3.23
CA ARG A 383 17.15 -17.52 -2.39
C ARG A 383 18.61 -17.81 -2.75
N THR A 384 18.89 -19.07 -3.04
CA THR A 384 20.24 -19.51 -3.44
C THR A 384 20.56 -18.99 -4.84
N VAL A 385 19.61 -19.07 -5.78
CA VAL A 385 19.74 -18.45 -7.11
C VAL A 385 20.07 -16.96 -6.99
N ALA A 386 19.31 -16.20 -6.19
CA ALA A 386 19.53 -14.78 -5.97
C ALA A 386 20.89 -14.47 -5.32
N SER A 387 21.34 -15.30 -4.37
CA SER A 387 22.66 -15.16 -3.76
C SER A 387 23.80 -15.34 -4.77
N HIS A 388 23.73 -16.37 -5.62
CA HIS A 388 24.78 -16.65 -6.61
C HIS A 388 24.75 -15.70 -7.81
N ALA A 389 23.55 -15.27 -8.23
CA ALA A 389 23.39 -14.24 -9.25
C ALA A 389 24.05 -12.91 -8.85
N ARG A 390 24.17 -12.63 -7.55
CA ARG A 390 24.85 -11.42 -7.02
C ARG A 390 26.37 -11.46 -7.25
N THR A 391 27.00 -12.60 -6.99
CA THR A 391 28.48 -12.74 -7.03
C THR A 391 29.03 -13.04 -8.42
N LYS A 392 28.17 -13.05 -9.46
CA LYS A 392 28.50 -13.54 -10.81
C LYS A 392 29.06 -14.97 -10.82
N GLY A 393 28.70 -15.77 -9.82
CA GLY A 393 29.08 -17.18 -9.77
C GLY A 393 28.36 -17.97 -10.87
N ASP A 394 28.96 -19.08 -11.28
CA ASP A 394 28.30 -20.02 -12.19
C ASP A 394 27.15 -20.74 -11.46
N VAL A 395 25.94 -20.20 -11.64
CA VAL A 395 24.71 -20.70 -11.00
C VAL A 395 24.38 -22.11 -11.48
N LEU A 396 24.64 -22.44 -12.75
CA LEU A 396 24.31 -23.73 -13.32
C LEU A 396 25.18 -24.82 -12.68
N THR A 397 26.51 -24.64 -12.69
CA THR A 397 27.44 -25.61 -12.11
C THR A 397 27.16 -25.83 -10.62
N PHE A 398 26.87 -24.76 -9.88
CA PHE A 398 26.51 -24.88 -8.45
C PHE A 398 25.29 -25.80 -8.21
N PHE A 399 24.22 -25.66 -8.99
CA PHE A 399 23.02 -26.49 -8.80
C PHE A 399 23.18 -27.91 -9.34
N GLU A 400 24.00 -28.14 -10.36
CA GLU A 400 24.37 -29.49 -10.82
C GLU A 400 25.19 -30.24 -9.76
N GLU A 401 26.13 -29.56 -9.11
CA GLU A 401 26.89 -30.09 -7.97
C GLU A 401 25.98 -30.36 -6.77
N GLN A 402 25.09 -29.43 -6.43
CA GLN A 402 24.11 -29.62 -5.35
C GLN A 402 23.17 -30.80 -5.61
N LYS A 403 22.74 -31.00 -6.85
CA LYS A 403 21.91 -32.13 -7.26
C LYS A 403 22.70 -33.44 -7.32
N GLY A 404 24.02 -33.37 -7.53
CA GLY A 404 24.90 -34.53 -7.79
C GLY A 404 24.76 -35.11 -9.20
N SER A 405 24.09 -34.41 -10.11
CA SER A 405 23.90 -34.81 -11.52
C SER A 405 23.56 -33.59 -12.39
N LYS A 406 23.64 -33.75 -13.71
CA LYS A 406 23.24 -32.70 -14.65
C LYS A 406 21.77 -32.33 -14.47
N LEU A 407 21.44 -31.05 -14.65
CA LEU A 407 20.05 -30.61 -14.74
C LEU A 407 19.44 -31.13 -16.04
N THR A 408 18.22 -31.63 -15.95
CA THR A 408 17.39 -31.93 -17.14
C THR A 408 17.00 -30.64 -17.85
N ALA A 409 16.46 -30.74 -19.07
CA ALA A 409 16.01 -29.57 -19.83
C ALA A 409 14.96 -28.76 -19.05
N GLU A 410 13.98 -29.42 -18.44
CA GLU A 410 12.92 -28.79 -17.63
C GLU A 410 13.48 -28.10 -16.37
N GLU A 411 14.39 -28.75 -15.65
CA GLU A 411 15.02 -28.15 -14.46
C GLU A 411 15.92 -26.96 -14.81
N ARG A 412 16.56 -27.00 -15.99
CA ARG A 412 17.35 -25.89 -16.52
C ARG A 412 16.46 -24.70 -16.87
N GLU A 413 15.32 -24.92 -17.52
CA GLU A 413 14.35 -23.86 -17.80
C GLU A 413 13.85 -23.19 -16.51
N ILE A 414 13.55 -23.98 -15.47
CA ILE A 414 13.19 -23.45 -14.14
C ILE A 414 14.34 -22.61 -13.56
N LEU A 415 15.58 -23.06 -13.69
CA LEU A 415 16.74 -22.30 -13.20
C LEU A 415 16.88 -20.96 -13.94
N GLU A 416 16.81 -20.98 -15.26
CA GLU A 416 16.95 -19.81 -16.12
C GLU A 416 15.86 -18.76 -15.82
N GLU A 417 14.61 -19.19 -15.68
CA GLU A 417 13.51 -18.31 -15.28
C GLU A 417 13.75 -17.70 -13.89
N ARG A 418 14.16 -18.52 -12.91
CA ARG A 418 14.49 -18.00 -11.56
C ARG A 418 15.64 -17.02 -11.57
N VAL A 419 16.64 -17.17 -12.44
CA VAL A 419 17.74 -16.21 -12.60
C VAL A 419 17.22 -14.87 -13.10
N VAL A 420 16.31 -14.86 -14.10
CA VAL A 420 15.68 -13.63 -14.60
C VAL A 420 14.95 -12.88 -13.49
N TYR A 421 14.10 -13.58 -12.73
CA TYR A 421 13.34 -12.94 -11.65
C TYR A 421 14.20 -12.60 -10.42
N ALA A 422 15.28 -13.35 -10.17
CA ALA A 422 16.28 -12.98 -9.16
C ALA A 422 16.95 -11.65 -9.50
N GLN A 423 17.26 -11.38 -10.78
CA GLN A 423 17.82 -10.09 -11.20
C GLN A 423 16.81 -8.94 -11.01
N VAL A 424 15.54 -9.15 -11.36
CA VAL A 424 14.47 -8.18 -11.11
C VAL A 424 14.34 -7.88 -9.62
N TYR A 425 14.33 -8.93 -8.80
CA TYR A 425 14.28 -8.84 -7.34
C TYR A 425 15.46 -8.07 -6.75
N LEU A 426 16.70 -8.47 -7.08
CA LEU A 426 17.92 -7.84 -6.55
C LEU A 426 18.02 -6.36 -6.92
N LYS A 427 17.67 -6.01 -8.17
CA LYS A 427 17.74 -4.64 -8.67
C LYS A 427 16.75 -3.73 -7.94
N ASN A 428 15.49 -4.17 -7.82
CA ASN A 428 14.39 -3.30 -7.45
C ASN A 428 13.97 -3.46 -5.98
N TYR A 429 13.95 -4.68 -5.44
CA TYR A 429 13.16 -5.02 -4.25
C TYR A 429 13.94 -5.62 -3.08
N ALA A 430 15.15 -6.15 -3.30
CA ALA A 430 15.98 -6.65 -2.22
C ALA A 430 16.28 -5.55 -1.18
N ASN A 431 16.46 -5.93 0.09
CA ASN A 431 16.70 -4.98 1.18
C ASN A 431 17.91 -4.07 0.88
N PRO A 432 18.00 -2.85 1.44
CA PRO A 432 19.23 -2.06 1.39
C PRO A 432 20.43 -2.82 1.96
N GLU A 433 20.18 -3.70 2.92
CA GLU A 433 21.16 -4.64 3.46
C GLU A 433 21.69 -5.66 2.45
N ASP A 434 20.89 -5.95 1.44
CA ASP A 434 21.19 -6.81 0.28
C ASP A 434 21.73 -6.02 -0.91
N LYS A 435 21.51 -4.70 -0.97
CA LYS A 435 22.14 -3.76 -1.91
C LYS A 435 23.47 -3.28 -1.33
N ILE A 436 24.43 -4.20 -1.24
CA ILE A 436 25.74 -3.96 -0.65
C ILE A 436 26.52 -2.99 -1.56
N GLN A 437 26.68 -1.75 -1.10
CA GLN A 437 27.56 -0.75 -1.72
C GLN A 437 28.58 -0.27 -0.69
N LEU A 438 29.81 -0.02 -1.16
CA LEU A 438 30.84 0.61 -0.35
C LEU A 438 30.34 1.98 0.12
N THR A 439 30.26 2.18 1.44
CA THR A 439 29.92 3.48 2.00
C THR A 439 30.98 4.52 1.61
N LYS A 440 30.52 5.71 1.20
CA LYS A 440 31.41 6.87 0.99
C LYS A 440 31.73 7.57 2.31
N ASP A 441 30.91 7.37 3.34
CA ASP A 441 31.06 8.05 4.63
C ASP A 441 32.08 7.33 5.51
N SER A 442 33.14 8.03 5.92
CA SER A 442 34.10 7.49 6.88
C SER A 442 33.48 7.43 8.28
N PRO A 443 33.55 6.29 8.99
CA PRO A 443 32.92 6.14 10.30
C PRO A 443 33.56 7.09 11.33
N LYS A 444 32.72 7.92 11.96
CA LYS A 444 33.15 9.02 12.86
C LYS A 444 33.42 8.57 14.30
N ASP A 445 33.08 7.35 14.64
CA ASP A 445 33.02 6.81 16.00
C ASP A 445 33.98 5.61 16.24
N LEU A 446 34.95 5.38 15.35
CA LEU A 446 35.95 4.34 15.57
C LEU A 446 36.99 4.74 16.62
N THR A 447 37.21 3.85 17.58
CA THR A 447 38.28 3.97 18.56
C THR A 447 39.66 3.80 17.91
N ILE A 448 40.72 4.29 18.57
CA ILE A 448 42.12 4.11 18.13
C ILE A 448 42.42 2.61 17.91
N LYS A 449 41.95 1.75 18.81
CA LYS A 449 42.11 0.29 18.74
C LYS A 449 41.43 -0.33 17.51
N GLN A 450 40.23 0.12 17.17
CA GLN A 450 39.52 -0.35 15.98
C GLN A 450 40.21 0.11 14.69
N LYS A 451 40.72 1.35 14.64
CA LYS A 451 41.49 1.84 13.49
C LYS A 451 42.77 1.03 13.26
N ASP A 452 43.49 0.71 14.34
CA ASP A 452 44.69 -0.14 14.29
C ASP A 452 44.39 -1.55 13.76
N PHE A 453 43.27 -2.17 14.19
CA PHE A 453 42.82 -3.45 13.65
C PHE A 453 42.55 -3.38 12.14
N LEU A 454 41.79 -2.38 11.67
CA LEU A 454 41.45 -2.23 10.26
C LEU A 454 42.70 -2.05 9.39
N ASN A 455 43.69 -1.32 9.89
CA ASN A 455 44.95 -1.10 9.19
C ASN A 455 45.79 -2.39 9.09
N LYS A 456 45.92 -3.13 10.20
CA LYS A 456 46.59 -4.44 10.22
C LYS A 456 45.89 -5.47 9.33
N LEU A 457 44.55 -5.45 9.29
CA LEU A 457 43.78 -6.32 8.40
C LEU A 457 44.09 -6.00 6.94
N ALA A 458 44.14 -4.72 6.57
CA ALA A 458 44.52 -4.29 5.22
C ALA A 458 45.93 -4.76 4.83
N GLU A 459 46.92 -4.58 5.72
CA GLU A 459 48.29 -5.03 5.50
C GLU A 459 48.40 -6.55 5.35
N ASN A 460 47.63 -7.32 6.13
CA ASN A 460 47.66 -8.79 6.05
C ASN A 460 46.99 -9.31 4.79
N ILE A 461 45.95 -8.64 4.30
CA ILE A 461 45.30 -8.96 3.02
C ILE A 461 46.28 -8.68 1.87
N GLU A 462 46.98 -7.53 1.86
CA GLU A 462 47.95 -7.18 0.81
C GLU A 462 49.15 -8.13 0.71
N LYS A 463 49.59 -8.71 1.83
CA LYS A 463 50.73 -9.64 1.85
C LYS A 463 50.45 -10.95 1.13
N LYS A 464 49.18 -11.30 0.91
CA LYS A 464 48.78 -12.55 0.26
C LYS A 464 48.39 -12.25 -1.18
N LYS A 465 49.15 -12.80 -2.13
CA LYS A 465 48.82 -12.73 -3.55
C LYS A 465 47.64 -13.66 -3.85
N ASP A 466 46.62 -13.13 -4.54
CA ASP A 466 45.42 -13.84 -5.00
C ASP A 466 44.75 -14.75 -3.94
N PRO A 467 44.33 -14.20 -2.79
CA PRO A 467 43.76 -14.98 -1.69
C PRO A 467 42.40 -15.59 -2.06
N SER A 468 42.24 -16.89 -1.79
CA SER A 468 40.94 -17.57 -1.86
C SER A 468 39.98 -17.08 -0.75
N ARG A 469 38.71 -17.48 -0.84
CA ARG A 469 37.71 -17.22 0.20
C ARG A 469 38.16 -17.77 1.56
N GLU A 470 38.75 -18.96 1.57
CA GLU A 470 39.29 -19.64 2.75
C GLU A 470 40.52 -18.91 3.29
N ASP A 471 41.43 -18.45 2.43
CA ASP A 471 42.57 -17.61 2.82
C ASP A 471 42.11 -16.31 3.49
N LEU A 472 41.13 -15.61 2.90
CA LEU A 472 40.58 -14.36 3.45
C LEU A 472 39.92 -14.59 4.82
N GLN A 473 39.17 -15.68 4.95
CA GLN A 473 38.56 -16.06 6.22
C GLN A 473 39.64 -16.29 7.29
N GLN A 474 40.71 -17.02 6.94
CA GLN A 474 41.83 -17.27 7.85
C GLN A 474 42.56 -15.98 8.23
N ILE A 475 42.84 -15.08 7.27
CA ILE A 475 43.49 -13.78 7.51
C ILE A 475 42.69 -12.92 8.49
N VAL A 476 41.37 -12.86 8.34
CA VAL A 476 40.49 -12.13 9.26
C VAL A 476 40.57 -12.71 10.67
N PHE A 477 40.51 -14.04 10.80
CA PHE A 477 40.62 -14.73 12.10
C PHE A 477 42.00 -14.57 12.77
N ASP A 478 43.09 -14.62 12.01
CA ASP A 478 44.44 -14.47 12.57
C ASP A 478 44.72 -13.04 13.01
N THR A 479 44.20 -12.06 12.27
CA THR A 479 44.26 -10.64 12.65
C THR A 479 43.50 -10.37 13.95
N LEU A 480 42.40 -11.10 14.20
CA LEU A 480 41.64 -11.07 15.45
C LEU A 480 42.43 -11.65 16.63
N LYS A 481 43.00 -12.85 16.47
CA LYS A 481 43.70 -13.57 17.57
C LYS A 481 44.92 -12.82 18.10
N ARG A 482 45.68 -12.14 17.24
CA ARG A 482 46.96 -11.50 17.62
C ARG A 482 46.84 -10.19 18.40
N ASN A 483 45.63 -9.64 18.56
CA ASN A 483 45.44 -8.32 19.19
C ASN A 483 44.51 -8.31 20.43
N SER A 484 44.17 -9.49 20.98
CA SER A 484 43.33 -9.61 22.20
C SER A 484 41.97 -8.86 22.13
N PHE A 485 41.32 -8.84 20.97
CA PHE A 485 40.04 -8.15 20.77
C PHE A 485 38.83 -9.05 20.99
N GLN A 486 37.71 -8.48 21.44
CA GLN A 486 36.40 -9.14 21.34
C GLN A 486 35.90 -9.09 19.89
N ALA A 487 35.66 -10.24 19.27
CA ALA A 487 35.27 -10.35 17.86
C ALA A 487 34.15 -9.37 17.44
N LYS A 488 33.16 -9.15 18.31
CA LYS A 488 32.03 -8.26 18.05
C LYS A 488 32.43 -6.80 17.78
N GLU A 489 33.42 -6.26 18.49
CA GLU A 489 33.82 -4.85 18.40
C GLU A 489 34.58 -4.53 17.11
N VAL A 490 35.37 -5.49 16.64
CA VAL A 490 36.25 -5.36 15.48
C VAL A 490 35.52 -5.72 14.19
N PHE A 491 34.59 -6.70 14.21
CA PHE A 491 33.66 -6.89 13.08
C PHE A 491 32.72 -5.70 12.91
N SER A 492 32.24 -5.09 14.00
CA SER A 492 31.47 -3.85 13.92
C SER A 492 32.26 -2.73 13.25
N ALA A 493 33.54 -2.57 13.59
CA ALA A 493 34.41 -1.60 12.92
C ALA A 493 34.60 -1.89 11.42
N PHE A 494 34.79 -3.16 11.06
CA PHE A 494 34.91 -3.61 9.67
C PHE A 494 33.65 -3.31 8.85
N TYR A 495 32.47 -3.61 9.38
CA TYR A 495 31.21 -3.30 8.69
C TYR A 495 30.93 -1.79 8.68
N LYS A 496 31.30 -1.04 9.72
CA LYS A 496 31.18 0.43 9.71
C LYS A 496 32.07 1.04 8.62
N ALA A 497 33.28 0.52 8.45
CA ALA A 497 34.23 0.95 7.44
C ALA A 497 33.76 0.74 5.99
N LEU A 498 33.15 -0.43 5.73
CA LEU A 498 32.76 -0.82 4.37
C LEU A 498 31.29 -0.53 4.04
N LEU A 499 30.39 -0.62 5.02
CA LEU A 499 28.94 -0.57 4.83
C LEU A 499 28.25 0.58 5.57
N GLY A 500 28.93 1.25 6.50
CA GLY A 500 28.33 2.30 7.34
C GLY A 500 27.37 1.77 8.42
N ARG A 501 27.41 0.46 8.72
CA ARG A 501 26.55 -0.23 9.70
C ARG A 501 27.34 -1.21 10.56
N GLU A 502 26.78 -1.67 11.68
CA GLU A 502 27.52 -2.47 12.67
C GLU A 502 27.62 -3.97 12.37
N HIS A 503 26.88 -4.45 11.36
CA HIS A 503 26.80 -5.86 11.00
C HIS A 503 26.62 -6.01 9.48
N GLY A 504 26.98 -7.19 8.95
CA GLY A 504 26.91 -7.49 7.53
C GLY A 504 27.16 -8.97 7.24
N PRO A 505 27.21 -9.36 5.95
CA PRO A 505 27.57 -10.70 5.51
C PRO A 505 28.97 -11.09 5.99
N LYS A 506 29.32 -12.38 5.90
CA LYS A 506 30.66 -12.85 6.32
C LYS A 506 31.77 -12.01 5.67
N ALA A 507 32.76 -11.61 6.48
CA ALA A 507 33.79 -10.67 6.05
C ALA A 507 34.57 -11.11 4.79
N ALA A 508 34.90 -12.39 4.65
CA ALA A 508 35.59 -12.92 3.47
C ALA A 508 34.76 -12.75 2.19
N ASP A 509 33.45 -13.05 2.26
CA ASP A 509 32.52 -12.89 1.13
C ASP A 509 32.40 -11.42 0.74
N LEU A 510 32.35 -10.53 1.74
CA LEU A 510 32.27 -9.09 1.51
C LEU A 510 33.55 -8.50 0.89
N ILE A 511 34.73 -9.02 1.26
CA ILE A 511 36.01 -8.61 0.66
C ILE A 511 36.05 -8.97 -0.83
N LEU A 512 35.61 -10.18 -1.17
CA LEU A 512 35.54 -10.65 -2.56
C LEU A 512 34.51 -9.85 -3.37
N GLU A 513 33.34 -9.58 -2.80
CA GLU A 513 32.24 -8.84 -3.44
C GLU A 513 32.66 -7.43 -3.85
N PHE A 514 33.38 -6.71 -2.97
CA PHE A 514 33.86 -5.35 -3.27
C PHE A 514 35.17 -5.31 -4.07
N GLY A 515 35.90 -6.42 -4.11
CA GLY A 515 37.24 -6.48 -4.67
C GLY A 515 38.30 -6.07 -3.63
N ILE A 516 39.37 -6.86 -3.58
CA ILE A 516 40.44 -6.76 -2.57
C ILE A 516 41.04 -5.35 -2.54
N ASP A 517 41.44 -4.82 -3.70
CA ASP A 517 42.10 -3.51 -3.78
C ASP A 517 41.24 -2.37 -3.24
N LYS A 518 39.92 -2.40 -3.54
CA LYS A 518 38.98 -1.38 -3.07
C LYS A 518 38.80 -1.44 -1.56
N VAL A 519 38.72 -2.65 -1.01
CA VAL A 519 38.58 -2.86 0.43
C VAL A 519 39.84 -2.43 1.15
N VAL A 520 41.01 -2.84 0.67
CA VAL A 520 42.31 -2.44 1.23
C VAL A 520 42.46 -0.92 1.21
N ALA A 521 42.19 -0.27 0.08
CA ALA A 521 42.24 1.19 -0.03
C ALA A 521 41.29 1.87 0.97
N ARG A 522 40.07 1.34 1.12
CA ARG A 522 39.08 1.87 2.05
C ARG A 522 39.50 1.74 3.50
N LEU A 523 40.04 0.59 3.90
CA LEU A 523 40.50 0.35 5.26
C LEU A 523 41.67 1.27 5.65
N LYS A 524 42.57 1.57 4.70
CA LYS A 524 43.69 2.51 4.89
C LYS A 524 43.24 3.98 4.96
N ASP A 525 42.29 4.38 4.12
CA ASP A 525 41.77 5.77 4.05
C ASP A 525 41.16 6.25 5.39
N ILE A 526 40.54 5.34 6.13
CA ILE A 526 39.95 5.61 7.46
C ILE A 526 40.99 6.09 8.50
N ASN A 527 42.29 5.89 8.24
CA ASN A 527 43.39 6.31 9.09
C ASN A 527 43.85 7.77 8.83
N ILE A 528 43.54 8.36 7.67
CA ILE A 528 44.17 9.62 7.19
C ILE A 528 43.35 10.88 7.54
N ALA A 529 42.08 10.75 7.94
CA ALA A 529 41.22 11.90 8.26
C ALA A 529 41.70 12.66 9.52
N LYS A 530 42.52 13.70 9.29
CA LYS A 530 43.03 14.66 10.27
C LYS A 530 41.91 15.44 10.98
N ASN A 531 42.18 15.69 12.27
CA ASN A 531 41.47 16.56 13.19
C ASN A 531 40.89 17.83 12.55
N ASN A 532 39.57 17.88 12.43
CA ASN A 532 38.80 19.14 12.43
C ASN A 532 37.61 18.94 13.37
N SER A 533 37.89 19.12 14.66
CA SER A 533 36.88 19.23 15.70
C SER A 533 36.17 20.58 15.57
N THR A 534 35.10 20.63 14.77
CA THR A 534 34.03 21.61 14.99
C THR A 534 33.07 20.99 16.00
N THR A 535 33.04 21.59 17.17
CA THR A 535 32.19 21.31 18.32
C THR A 535 30.72 21.29 17.91
N THR A 536 30.20 20.11 17.55
CA THR A 536 28.78 19.81 17.66
C THR A 536 28.63 18.96 18.91
N SER A 537 27.99 19.53 19.93
CA SER A 537 27.73 18.83 21.18
C SER A 537 26.94 17.55 20.87
N LYS A 538 27.58 16.40 21.09
CA LYS A 538 26.88 15.13 21.28
C LYS A 538 26.03 15.30 22.53
N SER A 539 24.76 15.67 22.41
CA SER A 539 23.82 15.36 23.48
C SER A 539 23.61 13.85 23.44
N SER A 540 24.28 13.11 24.33
CA SER A 540 24.01 11.70 24.53
C SER A 540 22.61 11.56 25.12
N PHE A 541 21.69 10.93 24.38
CA PHE A 541 20.37 10.62 24.91
C PHE A 541 20.52 9.74 26.15
N THR A 542 19.93 10.17 27.26
CA THR A 542 19.85 9.31 28.44
C THR A 542 18.49 8.61 28.46
N ASN A 543 18.48 7.32 28.81
CA ASN A 543 17.24 6.58 29.09
C ASN A 543 16.70 6.87 30.51
N LYS A 544 17.24 7.91 31.17
CA LYS A 544 16.96 8.24 32.57
C LYS A 544 16.81 9.74 32.68
N ILE A 545 15.56 10.19 32.89
CA ILE A 545 15.26 11.54 33.35
C ILE A 545 14.96 11.49 34.84
N SER A 546 15.27 12.57 35.57
CA SER A 546 14.85 12.68 36.97
C SER A 546 13.32 12.59 37.06
N LYS A 547 12.79 11.77 37.98
CA LYS A 547 11.35 11.76 38.32
C LYS A 547 10.85 13.12 38.81
N LYS A 548 11.76 14.03 39.18
CA LYS A 548 11.44 15.43 39.50
C LYS A 548 11.09 16.26 38.25
N ILE A 549 11.39 15.77 37.04
CA ILE A 549 11.11 16.45 35.76
C ILE A 549 9.95 15.78 35.05
N PHE A 550 10.03 14.47 34.76
CA PHE A 550 8.97 13.76 34.04
C PHE A 550 8.84 12.31 34.50
N SER A 551 7.61 11.79 34.44
CA SER A 551 7.30 10.38 34.68
C SER A 551 6.09 9.93 33.86
N ILE A 552 5.96 8.62 33.64
CA ILE A 552 4.76 7.99 33.09
C ILE A 552 4.07 7.26 34.23
N ASP A 553 2.78 7.49 34.42
CA ASP A 553 1.99 6.81 35.44
C ASP A 553 2.02 5.29 35.25
N SER A 554 2.10 4.55 36.36
CA SER A 554 2.28 3.10 36.34
C SER A 554 1.09 2.37 35.73
N ARG A 555 -0.14 2.86 35.94
CA ARG A 555 -1.35 2.30 35.32
C ARG A 555 -1.27 2.53 33.82
N LEU A 556 -0.90 3.72 33.38
CA LEU A 556 -0.77 4.02 31.95
C LEU A 556 0.31 3.17 31.26
N LYS A 557 1.50 3.05 31.87
CA LYS A 557 2.59 2.22 31.33
C LYS A 557 2.21 0.74 31.28
N LYS A 558 1.43 0.24 32.24
CA LYS A 558 0.89 -1.13 32.22
C LYS A 558 -0.15 -1.32 31.12
N THR A 559 -1.05 -0.35 30.93
CA THR A 559 -2.08 -0.42 29.87
C THR A 559 -1.47 -0.33 28.47
N TYR A 560 -0.44 0.50 28.29
CA TYR A 560 0.26 0.66 27.01
C TYR A 560 1.79 0.53 27.17
N PRO A 561 2.31 -0.71 27.23
CA PRO A 561 3.75 -0.96 27.42
C PRO A 561 4.64 -0.37 26.32
N SER A 562 4.08 -0.20 25.12
CA SER A 562 4.72 0.38 23.93
C SER A 562 4.86 1.91 23.97
N ILE A 563 4.40 2.59 25.03
CA ILE A 563 4.57 4.05 25.10
C ILE A 563 6.04 4.41 25.22
N HIS A 564 6.50 5.28 24.33
CA HIS A 564 7.83 5.89 24.30
C HIS A 564 7.70 7.40 24.28
N ILE A 565 8.24 8.10 25.28
CA ILE A 565 8.12 9.56 25.36
C ILE A 565 9.49 10.22 25.27
N GLY A 566 9.62 11.14 24.33
CA GLY A 566 10.76 12.04 24.22
C GLY A 566 10.53 13.32 25.01
N VAL A 567 11.54 13.76 25.75
CA VAL A 567 11.51 15.00 26.54
C VAL A 567 12.77 15.81 26.29
N ALA A 568 12.62 17.12 26.07
CA ALA A 568 13.76 18.04 26.09
C ALA A 568 13.46 19.37 26.78
N ILE A 569 14.50 19.98 27.35
CA ILE A 569 14.51 21.35 27.84
C ILE A 569 15.52 22.15 27.02
N ILE A 570 15.06 23.24 26.40
CA ILE A 570 15.89 24.15 25.62
C ILE A 570 15.75 25.55 26.22
N LYS A 571 16.84 26.16 26.67
CA LYS A 571 16.84 27.52 27.23
C LYS A 571 17.40 28.53 26.24
N ASN A 572 17.16 29.81 26.52
CA ASN A 572 17.69 30.94 25.76
C ASN A 572 17.24 30.97 24.29
N VAL A 573 16.02 30.54 24.01
CA VAL A 573 15.44 30.62 22.67
C VAL A 573 14.92 32.03 22.37
N ARG A 574 14.93 32.40 21.09
CA ARG A 574 14.35 33.64 20.57
C ARG A 574 13.15 33.30 19.70
N ILE A 575 11.96 33.65 20.17
CA ILE A 575 10.71 33.41 19.45
C ILE A 575 10.38 34.61 18.56
N GLU A 576 10.12 34.35 17.29
CA GLU A 576 9.77 35.36 16.29
C GLU A 576 8.47 34.97 15.58
N LYS A 577 7.62 35.94 15.23
CA LYS A 577 6.31 35.70 14.61
C LYS A 577 6.37 34.88 13.32
N ALA A 578 7.44 35.02 12.53
CA ALA A 578 7.61 34.28 11.29
C ALA A 578 9.09 34.16 10.93
N SER A 579 9.46 33.04 10.31
CA SER A 579 10.75 32.86 9.65
C SER A 579 10.53 32.66 8.16
N ALA A 580 11.08 33.56 7.34
CA ALA A 580 10.92 33.49 5.89
C ALA A 580 11.58 32.23 5.30
N GLU A 581 12.71 31.79 5.86
CA GLU A 581 13.39 30.57 5.44
C GLU A 581 12.56 29.32 5.79
N LEU A 582 12.02 29.27 7.01
CA LEU A 582 11.17 28.17 7.44
C LEU A 582 9.88 28.11 6.63
N LYS A 583 9.28 29.26 6.32
CA LYS A 583 8.13 29.35 5.41
C LYS A 583 8.46 28.78 4.03
N LYS A 584 9.61 29.13 3.44
CA LYS A 584 10.05 28.56 2.16
C LYS A 584 10.19 27.04 2.22
N ARG A 585 10.72 26.48 3.31
CA ARG A 585 10.83 25.03 3.49
C ARG A 585 9.48 24.35 3.66
N THR A 586 8.58 24.97 4.41
CA THR A 586 7.20 24.49 4.57
C THR A 586 6.45 24.53 3.24
N ASP A 587 6.58 25.61 2.46
CA ASP A 587 5.97 25.73 1.12
C ASP A 587 6.56 24.68 0.15
N ALA A 588 7.87 24.42 0.21
CA ALA A 588 8.52 23.36 -0.55
C ALA A 588 7.99 21.98 -0.16
N PHE A 589 7.80 21.72 1.15
CA PHE A 589 7.19 20.49 1.65
C PHE A 589 5.75 20.33 1.14
N ILE A 590 4.94 21.38 1.21
CA ILE A 590 3.56 21.40 0.69
C ILE A 590 3.55 21.09 -0.81
N LYS A 591 4.45 21.71 -1.58
CA LYS A 591 4.56 21.50 -3.03
C LYS A 591 4.96 20.05 -3.36
N GLN A 592 5.96 19.51 -2.64
CA GLN A 592 6.41 18.13 -2.80
C GLN A 592 5.30 17.11 -2.46
N HIS A 593 4.45 17.43 -1.48
CA HIS A 593 3.33 16.61 -1.03
C HIS A 593 1.98 17.08 -1.59
N GLY A 594 1.98 17.75 -2.76
CA GLY A 594 0.74 18.27 -3.38
C GLY A 594 -0.24 17.19 -3.87
N ASN A 595 0.21 15.93 -3.92
CA ASN A 595 -0.59 14.74 -4.24
C ASN A 595 -1.17 14.04 -3.00
N LEU A 596 -0.94 14.57 -1.79
CA LEU A 596 -1.43 13.99 -0.55
C LEU A 596 -2.97 14.00 -0.53
N THR A 597 -3.59 12.88 -0.14
CA THR A 597 -5.05 12.77 0.00
C THR A 597 -5.41 12.19 1.37
N ASN A 598 -6.66 12.35 1.82
CA ASN A 598 -7.10 11.77 3.10
C ASN A 598 -6.94 10.25 3.15
N GLU A 599 -7.03 9.59 1.98
CA GLU A 599 -6.79 8.16 1.83
C GLU A 599 -5.32 7.81 2.09
N ILE A 600 -4.37 8.58 1.55
CA ILE A 600 -2.92 8.39 1.80
C ILE A 600 -2.61 8.59 3.29
N LEU A 601 -3.17 9.62 3.93
CA LEU A 601 -2.96 9.88 5.36
C LEU A 601 -3.46 8.74 6.24
N SER A 602 -4.61 8.18 5.89
CA SER A 602 -5.20 7.07 6.66
C SER A 602 -4.37 5.78 6.61
N ALA A 603 -3.42 5.67 5.67
CA ALA A 603 -2.54 4.52 5.52
C ALA A 603 -1.22 4.62 6.30
N TYR A 604 -0.86 5.79 6.86
CA TYR A 604 0.38 5.93 7.61
C TYR A 604 0.32 5.16 8.94
N PRO A 605 1.29 4.26 9.24
CA PRO A 605 1.30 3.46 10.47
C PRO A 605 1.27 4.31 11.74
N GLU A 606 1.93 5.47 11.72
CA GLU A 606 1.95 6.41 12.84
C GLU A 606 0.55 7.00 13.09
N ILE A 607 -0.16 7.39 12.03
CA ILE A 607 -1.53 7.89 12.12
C ILE A 607 -2.48 6.79 12.63
N GLN A 608 -2.31 5.56 12.14
CA GLN A 608 -3.10 4.42 12.62
C GLN A 608 -2.85 4.12 14.10
N SER A 609 -1.60 4.23 14.55
CA SER A 609 -1.23 4.08 15.97
C SER A 609 -1.95 5.11 16.84
N TYR A 610 -1.97 6.39 16.44
CA TYR A 610 -2.72 7.41 17.19
C TYR A 610 -4.24 7.18 17.14
N ARG A 611 -4.82 6.82 15.99
CA ARG A 611 -6.25 6.51 15.89
C ARG A 611 -6.64 5.31 16.76
N LYS A 612 -5.79 4.30 16.84
CA LYS A 612 -5.95 3.13 17.72
C LYS A 612 -5.94 3.57 19.18
N LEU A 613 -5.03 4.48 19.57
CA LEU A 613 -5.01 5.05 20.91
C LEU A 613 -6.31 5.80 21.21
N TYR A 614 -6.73 6.69 20.32
CA TYR A 614 -7.94 7.49 20.48
C TYR A 614 -9.18 6.60 20.65
N LYS A 615 -9.29 5.56 19.82
CA LYS A 615 -10.38 4.58 19.96
C LYS A 615 -10.32 3.86 21.32
N ALA A 616 -9.13 3.46 21.76
CA ALA A 616 -8.94 2.77 23.05
C ALA A 616 -9.23 3.67 24.26
N THR A 617 -9.10 4.98 24.12
CA THR A 617 -9.43 5.98 25.16
C THR A 617 -10.82 6.59 25.00
N GLY A 618 -11.68 6.04 24.13
CA GLY A 618 -13.07 6.50 23.95
C GLY A 618 -13.21 7.82 23.19
N ILE A 619 -12.18 8.25 22.47
CA ILE A 619 -12.15 9.48 21.69
C ILE A 619 -12.55 9.16 20.24
N ASP A 620 -13.58 9.86 19.73
CA ASP A 620 -13.87 9.85 18.32
C ASP A 620 -12.83 10.67 17.56
N TRP A 621 -11.91 9.97 16.91
CA TRP A 621 -10.87 10.58 16.10
C TRP A 621 -11.42 11.37 14.90
N HIS A 622 -12.71 11.20 14.52
CA HIS A 622 -13.38 12.04 13.51
C HIS A 622 -13.54 13.49 13.96
N SER A 623 -13.90 13.67 15.23
CA SER A 623 -14.04 14.96 15.89
C SER A 623 -12.69 15.56 16.34
N ARG A 624 -11.76 14.72 16.81
CA ARG A 624 -10.43 15.13 17.30
C ARG A 624 -9.33 14.40 16.55
N ARG A 625 -8.55 15.13 15.74
CA ARG A 625 -7.50 14.52 14.91
C ARG A 625 -6.16 14.55 15.66
N PRO A 626 -5.38 13.46 15.67
CA PRO A 626 -3.98 13.50 16.12
C PRO A 626 -3.19 14.59 15.39
N SER A 627 -2.23 15.23 16.07
CA SER A 627 -1.49 16.39 15.53
C SER A 627 -0.87 16.14 14.14
N PRO A 628 -0.24 14.98 13.83
CA PRO A 628 0.34 14.76 12.52
C PRO A 628 -0.72 14.63 11.42
N GLU A 629 -1.83 13.96 11.74
CA GLU A 629 -2.97 13.84 10.83
C GLU A 629 -3.63 15.20 10.57
N ALA A 630 -3.81 16.01 11.62
CA ALA A 630 -4.43 17.32 11.52
C ALA A 630 -3.67 18.25 10.56
N LEU A 631 -2.33 18.32 10.69
CA LEU A 631 -1.47 19.14 9.85
C LEU A 631 -1.46 18.65 8.40
N LEU A 632 -1.15 17.37 8.19
CA LEU A 632 -1.07 16.79 6.85
C LEU A 632 -2.42 16.82 6.12
N ARG A 633 -3.53 16.71 6.84
CA ARG A 633 -4.88 16.82 6.26
C ARG A 633 -5.17 18.19 5.67
N ARG A 634 -4.59 19.27 6.21
CA ARG A 634 -4.75 20.60 5.61
C ARG A 634 -4.08 20.67 4.24
N ILE A 635 -2.93 20.02 4.08
CA ILE A 635 -2.24 19.88 2.79
C ILE A 635 -3.12 19.07 1.83
N ALA A 636 -3.64 17.92 2.28
CA ALA A 636 -4.50 17.07 1.48
C ALA A 636 -5.79 17.77 1.02
N LEU A 637 -6.33 18.69 1.83
CA LEU A 637 -7.50 19.50 1.51
C LEU A 637 -7.16 20.82 0.79
N LYS A 638 -5.89 21.06 0.45
CA LYS A 638 -5.41 22.29 -0.19
C LYS A 638 -5.76 23.57 0.60
N LYS A 639 -5.84 23.47 1.93
CA LYS A 639 -6.16 24.59 2.83
C LYS A 639 -4.93 25.36 3.32
N GLY A 640 -3.73 25.00 2.84
CA GLY A 640 -2.46 25.53 3.33
C GLY A 640 -2.23 25.26 4.82
N LEU A 641 -1.09 25.72 5.34
CA LEU A 641 -0.77 25.67 6.77
C LEU A 641 -0.85 27.07 7.37
N TYR A 642 -1.23 27.13 8.64
CA TYR A 642 -1.08 28.34 9.43
C TYR A 642 0.40 28.52 9.82
N SER A 643 0.81 29.76 10.03
CA SER A 643 2.12 30.10 10.60
C SER A 643 1.88 30.73 11.96
N VAL A 644 2.59 30.26 12.98
CA VAL A 644 2.40 30.69 14.37
C VAL A 644 3.60 31.49 14.86
N ASN A 645 4.76 30.84 14.91
CA ASN A 645 6.05 31.42 15.23
C ASN A 645 7.17 30.46 14.77
N ASN A 646 8.40 30.94 14.73
CA ASN A 646 9.57 30.19 14.27
C ASN A 646 9.80 28.84 14.99
N VAL A 647 9.39 28.67 16.25
CA VAL A 647 9.53 27.41 17.00
C VAL A 647 8.40 26.44 16.67
N VAL A 648 7.16 26.92 16.72
CA VAL A 648 5.97 26.10 16.44
C VAL A 648 6.00 25.59 15.01
N ASP A 649 6.32 26.46 14.06
CA ASP A 649 6.43 26.10 12.66
C ASP A 649 7.59 25.10 12.42
N ALA A 650 8.68 25.19 13.22
CA ALA A 650 9.85 24.34 13.08
C ALA A 650 9.56 22.90 13.52
N TYR A 651 8.95 22.71 14.69
CA TYR A 651 8.58 21.35 15.10
C TYR A 651 7.40 20.81 14.30
N ASN A 652 6.45 21.66 13.84
CA ASN A 652 5.36 21.20 12.97
C ASN A 652 5.88 20.64 11.64
N LEU A 653 6.96 21.20 11.09
CA LEU A 653 7.62 20.63 9.93
C LEU A 653 8.20 19.24 10.24
N VAL A 654 8.76 19.02 11.44
CA VAL A 654 9.23 17.70 11.88
C VAL A 654 8.06 16.73 12.06
N VAL A 655 6.95 17.18 12.66
CA VAL A 655 5.71 16.39 12.81
C VAL A 655 5.20 15.92 11.45
N MET A 656 5.18 16.79 10.44
CA MET A 656 4.72 16.42 9.09
C MET A 656 5.66 15.44 8.38
N ASN A 657 6.99 15.59 8.55
CA ASN A 657 7.97 14.69 7.93
C ASN A 657 7.97 13.30 8.58
N SER A 658 8.05 13.27 9.91
CA SER A 658 8.18 12.04 10.72
C SER A 658 6.84 11.35 10.97
N LYS A 659 5.73 12.08 10.86
CA LYS A 659 4.38 11.70 11.32
C LYS A 659 4.29 11.38 12.83
N VAL A 660 5.28 11.81 13.61
CA VAL A 660 5.30 11.65 15.08
C VAL A 660 4.88 12.96 15.75
N SER A 661 4.00 12.89 16.74
CA SER A 661 3.48 14.03 17.49
C SER A 661 4.59 14.69 18.31
N VAL A 662 4.68 16.02 18.22
CA VAL A 662 5.60 16.87 18.98
C VAL A 662 4.82 18.06 19.51
N GLY A 663 4.99 18.37 20.79
CA GLY A 663 4.48 19.58 21.43
C GLY A 663 5.62 20.37 22.07
N ALA A 664 5.49 21.69 22.07
CA ALA A 664 6.42 22.61 22.74
C ALA A 664 5.66 23.55 23.66
N PHE A 665 6.17 23.75 24.87
CA PHE A 665 5.53 24.50 25.93
C PHE A 665 6.49 25.54 26.51
N ASP A 666 5.94 26.66 26.97
CA ASP A 666 6.70 27.65 27.73
C ASP A 666 7.10 27.07 29.09
N LEU A 667 8.39 26.78 29.26
CA LEU A 667 8.96 26.16 30.45
C LEU A 667 8.68 26.99 31.70
N ASP A 668 8.68 28.32 31.60
CA ASP A 668 8.50 29.22 32.74
C ASP A 668 7.07 29.11 33.32
N ASN A 669 6.13 28.58 32.53
CA ASN A 669 4.76 28.30 32.93
C ASN A 669 4.49 26.83 33.29
N ILE A 670 5.52 25.96 33.26
CA ILE A 670 5.45 24.55 33.69
C ILE A 670 5.90 24.41 35.15
N SER A 671 5.11 23.69 35.94
CA SER A 671 5.39 23.42 37.36
C SER A 671 5.73 21.95 37.62
N PHE A 672 7.01 21.62 37.57
CA PHE A 672 7.50 20.24 37.73
C PHE A 672 7.19 19.58 39.09
N PRO A 673 7.05 18.23 39.14
CA PRO A 673 7.25 17.29 38.04
C PRO A 673 6.06 17.24 37.09
N THR A 674 6.34 16.88 35.85
CA THR A 674 5.31 16.53 34.87
C THR A 674 5.05 15.03 34.89
N ILE A 675 3.82 14.63 34.58
CA ILE A 675 3.41 13.24 34.51
C ILE A 675 2.46 13.02 33.35
N LEU A 676 2.71 11.98 32.57
CA LEU A 676 1.76 11.47 31.59
C LEU A 676 0.85 10.43 32.25
N ARG A 677 -0.45 10.70 32.29
CA ARG A 677 -1.44 9.84 32.95
C ARG A 677 -2.83 9.96 32.34
N PHE A 678 -3.72 9.07 32.75
CA PHE A 678 -5.15 9.27 32.54
C PHE A 678 -5.65 10.48 33.35
N ALA A 679 -6.54 11.27 32.75
CA ALA A 679 -7.25 12.34 33.45
C ALA A 679 -8.14 11.77 34.55
N LYS A 680 -8.24 12.49 35.67
CA LYS A 680 -9.17 12.19 36.77
C LYS A 680 -10.51 12.87 36.49
N LYS A 681 -11.56 12.34 37.11
CA LYS A 681 -12.90 12.93 37.07
C LYS A 681 -12.84 14.40 37.50
N ASP A 682 -13.59 15.25 36.77
CA ASP A 682 -13.75 16.68 37.02
C ASP A 682 -12.48 17.55 36.84
N GLU A 683 -11.37 16.99 36.36
CA GLU A 683 -10.23 17.80 35.94
C GLU A 683 -10.58 18.63 34.70
N LYS A 684 -10.07 19.86 34.65
CA LYS A 684 -10.38 20.83 33.61
C LYS A 684 -9.10 21.43 33.01
N ILE A 685 -9.22 21.90 31.77
CA ILE A 685 -8.16 22.57 31.03
C ILE A 685 -8.76 23.71 30.21
N LEU A 686 -8.17 24.90 30.30
CA LEU A 686 -8.47 25.99 29.36
C LEU A 686 -7.59 25.84 28.12
N LEU A 687 -8.17 25.33 27.04
CA LEU A 687 -7.48 25.08 25.78
C LEU A 687 -7.19 26.39 25.02
N LEU A 688 -6.08 26.42 24.30
CA LEU A 688 -5.67 27.58 23.51
C LEU A 688 -6.75 27.97 22.49
N GLY A 689 -7.26 29.19 22.59
CA GLY A 689 -8.30 29.75 21.73
C GLY A 689 -9.72 29.66 22.29
N ASP A 690 -9.93 28.94 23.40
CA ASP A 690 -11.24 28.82 24.04
C ASP A 690 -11.40 29.87 25.16
N LYS A 691 -12.65 30.28 25.44
CA LYS A 691 -12.97 31.21 26.54
C LYS A 691 -13.42 30.51 27.82
N VAL A 692 -13.73 29.22 27.73
CA VAL A 692 -14.30 28.40 28.81
C VAL A 692 -13.49 27.13 28.93
N GLU A 693 -13.34 26.64 30.15
CA GLU A 693 -12.63 25.41 30.43
C GLU A 693 -13.31 24.18 29.82
N THR A 694 -12.50 23.30 29.22
CA THR A 694 -12.92 21.97 28.79
C THR A 694 -12.71 20.99 29.94
N THR A 695 -13.73 20.19 30.26
CA THR A 695 -13.61 19.09 31.23
C THR A 695 -13.07 17.85 30.53
N TYR A 696 -12.07 17.20 31.13
CA TYR A 696 -11.54 15.94 30.61
C TYR A 696 -12.59 14.83 30.70
N LYS A 697 -12.62 13.97 29.70
CA LYS A 697 -13.42 12.72 29.73
C LYS A 697 -12.64 11.62 30.45
N GLU A 698 -13.39 10.71 31.05
CA GLU A 698 -12.81 9.52 31.67
C GLU A 698 -12.05 8.69 30.62
N GLY A 699 -10.80 8.36 30.91
CA GLY A 699 -9.93 7.59 30.02
C GLY A 699 -9.08 8.42 29.04
N GLU A 700 -9.26 9.74 28.98
CA GLU A 700 -8.37 10.62 28.21
C GLU A 700 -6.96 10.63 28.79
N ILE A 701 -5.96 10.67 27.90
CA ILE A 701 -4.54 10.71 28.28
C ILE A 701 -4.05 12.13 28.05
N ALA A 702 -3.44 12.70 29.08
CA ALA A 702 -2.90 14.04 29.02
C ALA A 702 -1.65 14.16 29.87
N TYR A 703 -0.85 15.17 29.55
CA TYR A 703 0.25 15.56 30.39
C TYR A 703 -0.20 16.57 31.44
N PHE A 704 0.20 16.31 32.68
CA PHE A 704 -0.09 17.15 33.84
C PHE A 704 1.20 17.62 34.47
N ASP A 705 1.20 18.84 34.96
CA ASP A 705 2.19 19.33 35.92
C ASP A 705 1.49 19.54 37.28
N LYS A 706 2.13 20.21 38.25
CA LYS A 706 1.52 20.48 39.56
C LYS A 706 0.29 21.40 39.51
N LYS A 707 0.13 22.22 38.48
CA LYS A 707 -0.97 23.18 38.34
C LYS A 707 -2.17 22.56 37.60
N GLY A 708 -1.94 21.53 36.78
CA GLY A 708 -2.99 20.82 36.06
C GLY A 708 -2.53 20.34 34.68
N GLY A 709 -3.50 20.02 33.83
CA GLY A 709 -3.22 19.62 32.45
C GLY A 709 -2.56 20.75 31.66
N TYR A 710 -1.64 20.42 30.75
CA TYR A 710 -1.07 21.39 29.81
C TYR A 710 -1.26 21.01 28.34
N ASN A 711 -1.81 19.83 28.07
CA ASN A 711 -2.33 19.42 26.77
C ASN A 711 -3.45 18.38 26.94
N ILE A 712 -3.99 17.92 25.82
CA ILE A 712 -4.96 16.83 25.75
C ILE A 712 -4.60 15.91 24.57
N ASP A 713 -4.83 14.60 24.73
CA ASP A 713 -4.75 13.57 23.68
C ASP A 713 -3.43 13.58 22.86
N PHE A 714 -2.26 13.48 23.52
CA PHE A 714 -0.93 13.48 22.85
C PHE A 714 -0.71 14.70 21.93
N ASN A 715 -0.81 15.90 22.51
CA ASN A 715 -0.65 17.18 21.81
C ASN A 715 -1.71 17.43 20.71
N TYR A 716 -2.95 16.96 20.88
CA TYR A 716 -4.07 17.38 20.02
C TYR A 716 -4.29 18.90 20.12
N ARG A 717 -4.34 19.41 21.36
CA ARG A 717 -4.42 20.84 21.69
C ARG A 717 -3.72 21.11 23.01
N ASP A 718 -3.13 22.30 23.10
CA ASP A 718 -2.37 22.75 24.26
C ASP A 718 -3.20 23.67 25.17
N ALA A 719 -2.83 23.76 26.45
CA ALA A 719 -3.39 24.74 27.37
C ALA A 719 -2.92 26.15 27.04
N GLN A 720 -3.79 27.14 27.23
CA GLN A 720 -3.45 28.54 27.01
C GLN A 720 -2.29 29.02 27.92
N ARG A 721 -2.22 28.51 29.16
CA ARG A 721 -1.21 28.93 30.15
C ARG A 721 0.23 28.62 29.76
N THR A 722 0.46 27.60 28.93
CA THR A 722 1.78 27.07 28.58
C THR A 722 2.09 27.27 27.09
N ALA A 723 1.30 28.07 26.40
CA ALA A 723 1.48 28.36 24.99
C ALA A 723 2.81 29.08 24.75
N VAL A 724 3.53 28.68 23.70
CA VAL A 724 4.76 29.37 23.27
C VAL A 724 4.38 30.70 22.63
N THR A 725 4.88 31.79 23.21
CA THR A 725 4.66 33.17 22.75
C THR A 725 5.98 33.86 22.43
N GLU A 726 5.94 35.04 21.84
CA GLU A 726 7.14 35.87 21.60
C GLU A 726 7.95 36.18 22.87
N LYS A 727 7.32 36.06 24.06
CA LYS A 727 7.97 36.28 25.35
C LYS A 727 8.70 35.05 25.87
N THR A 728 8.37 33.86 25.39
CA THR A 728 8.95 32.60 25.86
C THR A 728 10.46 32.56 25.62
N LYS A 729 11.24 32.23 26.66
CA LYS A 729 12.71 32.12 26.58
C LYS A 729 13.23 30.71 26.78
N SER A 730 12.38 29.82 27.30
CA SER A 730 12.73 28.45 27.59
C SER A 730 11.58 27.52 27.18
N LEU A 731 11.92 26.40 26.56
CA LEU A 731 10.98 25.43 26.02
C LEU A 731 11.07 24.12 26.77
N TYR A 732 9.90 23.53 26.99
CA TYR A 732 9.72 22.14 27.37
C TYR A 732 9.09 21.39 26.18
N ILE A 733 9.74 20.33 25.71
CA ILE A 733 9.32 19.58 24.52
C ILE A 733 8.83 18.19 24.94
N ASN A 734 7.70 17.75 24.38
CA ASN A 734 7.21 16.38 24.47
C ASN A 734 7.06 15.76 23.08
N VAL A 735 7.49 14.50 22.91
CA VAL A 735 7.34 13.72 21.67
C VAL A 735 6.69 12.39 21.99
N ASP A 736 5.61 12.04 21.30
CA ASP A 736 4.74 10.93 21.70
C ASP A 736 4.82 9.73 20.75
N GLY A 737 5.24 8.57 21.24
CA GLY A 737 5.17 7.28 20.53
C GLY A 737 4.33 6.25 21.28
N VAL A 738 3.53 5.48 20.54
CA VAL A 738 2.74 4.35 21.06
C VAL A 738 2.49 3.33 19.94
N PHE A 739 2.25 2.07 20.31
CA PHE A 739 2.03 0.94 19.41
C PHE A 739 3.18 0.77 18.41
N ASP A 740 2.95 1.07 17.14
CA ASP A 740 3.90 0.83 16.06
C ASP A 740 4.92 1.97 15.90
N ILE A 741 4.76 3.06 16.66
CA ILE A 741 5.75 4.15 16.72
C ILE A 741 6.88 3.74 17.65
N THR A 742 8.00 3.34 17.06
CA THR A 742 9.17 2.82 17.77
C THR A 742 9.88 3.89 18.59
N LYS A 743 10.60 3.46 19.63
CA LYS A 743 11.48 4.34 20.40
C LYS A 743 12.45 5.13 19.53
N ARG A 744 13.02 4.50 18.49
CA ARG A 744 13.94 5.15 17.55
C ARG A 744 13.26 6.26 16.75
N GLN A 745 12.00 6.10 16.36
CA GLN A 745 11.24 7.17 15.70
C GLN A 745 11.02 8.37 16.64
N VAL A 746 10.74 8.11 17.92
CA VAL A 746 10.63 9.16 18.95
C VAL A 746 11.98 9.87 19.16
N GLU A 747 13.09 9.12 19.24
CA GLU A 747 14.44 9.66 19.34
C GLU A 747 14.79 10.56 18.13
N ASN A 748 14.52 10.08 16.92
CA ASN A 748 14.77 10.84 15.69
C ASN A 748 13.93 12.11 15.62
N ALA A 749 12.63 12.02 15.92
CA ALA A 749 11.74 13.18 15.94
C ALA A 749 12.19 14.21 16.98
N LEU A 750 12.58 13.77 18.18
CA LEU A 750 13.11 14.66 19.22
C LEU A 750 14.43 15.34 18.78
N GLN A 751 15.36 14.58 18.18
CA GLN A 751 16.61 15.12 17.64
C GLN A 751 16.36 16.15 16.55
N ASP A 752 15.48 15.83 15.61
CA ASP A 752 15.14 16.71 14.50
C ASP A 752 14.46 17.97 15.01
N SER A 753 13.52 17.86 15.97
CA SER A 753 12.87 19.00 16.60
C SER A 753 13.88 19.91 17.31
N ILE A 754 14.79 19.34 18.12
CA ILE A 754 15.87 20.12 18.76
C ILE A 754 16.70 20.84 17.70
N ARG A 755 17.15 20.12 16.66
CA ARG A 755 18.00 20.69 15.60
C ARG A 755 17.30 21.85 14.88
N GLN A 756 16.04 21.65 14.49
CA GLN A 756 15.26 22.67 13.79
C GLN A 756 14.98 23.89 14.68
N ILE A 757 14.66 23.67 15.97
CA ILE A 757 14.46 24.76 16.93
C ILE A 757 15.76 25.55 17.12
N LEU A 758 16.89 24.89 17.37
CA LEU A 758 18.18 25.55 17.53
C LEU A 758 18.58 26.34 16.27
N GLN A 759 18.28 25.80 15.09
CA GLN A 759 18.55 26.49 13.83
C GLN A 759 17.75 27.80 13.68
N TYR A 760 16.46 27.79 14.04
CA TYR A 760 15.56 28.92 13.76
C TYR A 760 15.28 29.84 14.95
N ALA A 761 15.59 29.41 16.17
CA ALA A 761 15.35 30.14 17.40
C ALA A 761 16.60 30.22 18.32
N GLY A 762 17.70 29.55 17.97
CA GLY A 762 18.88 29.45 18.83
C GLY A 762 18.62 28.67 20.12
N GLY A 763 19.40 28.97 21.15
CA GLY A 763 19.27 28.39 22.49
C GLY A 763 20.26 27.27 22.81
N THR A 764 20.12 26.72 24.01
CA THR A 764 21.00 25.68 24.56
C THR A 764 20.16 24.56 25.15
N VAL A 765 20.49 23.33 24.79
CA VAL A 765 19.79 22.13 25.27
C VAL A 765 20.35 21.74 26.64
N GLU A 766 19.49 21.72 27.66
CA GLU A 766 19.89 21.36 29.03
C GLU A 766 19.53 19.92 29.41
N THR A 767 18.45 19.39 28.86
CA THR A 767 17.97 18.04 29.17
C THR A 767 17.43 17.40 27.91
N VAL A 768 17.78 16.14 27.68
CA VAL A 768 17.21 15.31 26.60
C VAL A 768 17.12 13.88 27.10
N ALA A 769 15.93 13.29 26.99
CA ALA A 769 15.72 11.90 27.35
C ALA A 769 14.63 11.25 26.49
N VAL A 770 14.71 9.93 26.31
CA VAL A 770 13.62 9.10 25.76
C VAL A 770 13.36 7.94 26.71
N ILE A 771 12.10 7.78 27.11
CA ILE A 771 11.66 6.94 28.25
C ILE A 771 10.68 5.87 27.80
#